data_AF-A0AAX3BC60-F1
#
_entry.id   AF-A0AAX3BC60-F1
#
_cell.length_a   1.000
_cell.length_b   1.000
_cell.length_c   1.000
_cell.angle_alpha   90.00
_cell.angle_beta   90.00
_cell.angle_gamma   90.00
#
_symmetry.space_group_name_H-M   'P 1'
#
loop_
_entity.id
_entity.type
_entity.pdbx_description
1 polymer ?
#
loop_
_entity_poly.entity_id
_entity_poly.type
_entity_poly.pdbx_seq_one_letter_code
_entity_poly.pdbx_strand_id
1 'polypeptide(L)'
;MKRWYILLFVSLIQILWGQSYISKASNLFAYKQKDGLYVLENNRIKVVIEPKMGGRALSIVNKETGEELVQTFNPNSPDSAGAFYDIVDLSWPGLAKTKYDVKGFGFTKDESKAYIEMSVDVGKANPTKKNLFLTKRISVDTTVPAVYSLVEIENRGGKPIEVTYWHQSRPILGPTNKDAKSTWLPLENDVVEIGFNPGSAGHGLDMFPSAGFAGLTVPNGKSSAVWLFSPSLIDAYWTFHDPIVPTYDLVFKKKVLQPKEKAYYDVSIVLLPPMQNIAVGNLETGFTGSMVATYANGKITVSGQIYKFTPGNFPGGKLFIEIYDTGKNLLDTIKEDTLSEIVPEKFVSYSASATASAKIKGGYYIVVVRVTDPSGVDVYRAERTVKMGEIPIPAVSKPLTINFAWLLNQPIYNSTGKIKANLVPLAPVYSNIVKLYQKHPTVRSDIIISGALLYQWMLVSPQFVSMYGNLIKKGTFNLVATGYGNPLFPFISTEEIKEQIGMDMDIKQLAFGVKPNGFFFPELAYADGVLEPVVQNKLTWGYLSDIAVDTGYKDMPDIDYRKPSRIMSKGFAMNALIRDSKAVNILLKKTDKAIDEFILYVISVALQNKDGNSVIVVANNGEFIGDGEFMDKLFTKLKTIPWIRFKSGEDIFKKVIPTQSFLSEKISGGWYYDIETQTVSYKIWFDHPMKQAIWDNIRANGKKVLEIVSAKQMVSDLKLDTSYPDYLYIETWENLVMATHSDWLWSGNLNNMKTASNQMELAMKQTAEVYDILLNVLKRKKINIPTLATQGEVVSPEDKDRYDTKILGNPFKVTELTLHPEKPTANSGIYLTFKVFDPVEGIDYNNIYLVYRVNNAPEYRRIRAKLGFDGTVRVFLGRGNIGDTVDYFLYLRSTKGKEGITPRMSFDITE
;
A
#
# COMPACT_ATOMS: atom_id res chain seq x y z
N MET A 1 30.83 42.63 51.92
CA MET A 1 31.00 42.67 50.44
C MET A 1 30.87 41.31 49.75
N LYS A 2 31.59 40.23 50.12
CA LYS A 2 31.47 38.91 49.45
C LYS A 2 30.04 38.32 49.38
N ARG A 3 29.24 38.43 50.46
CA ARG A 3 27.82 38.00 50.44
C ARG A 3 26.95 38.83 49.49
N TRP A 4 27.21 40.13 49.36
CA TRP A 4 26.50 41.01 48.43
C TRP A 4 26.87 40.72 46.98
N TYR A 5 28.14 40.45 46.67
CA TYR A 5 28.55 40.02 45.32
C TYR A 5 27.94 38.68 44.92
N ILE A 6 27.82 37.73 45.85
CA ILE A 6 27.14 36.44 45.57
C ILE A 6 25.64 36.67 45.34
N LEU A 7 24.97 37.49 46.16
CA LEU A 7 23.56 37.83 45.96
C LEU A 7 23.31 38.58 44.64
N LEU A 8 24.19 39.53 44.28
CA LEU A 8 24.08 40.28 43.03
C LEU A 8 24.36 39.39 41.82
N PHE A 9 25.36 38.49 41.90
CA PHE A 9 25.67 37.54 40.83
C PHE A 9 24.57 36.50 40.63
N VAL A 10 23.99 35.97 41.72
CA VAL A 10 22.83 35.07 41.66
C VAL A 10 21.60 35.79 41.11
N SER A 11 21.36 37.04 41.51
CA SER A 11 20.25 37.85 40.98
C SER A 11 20.45 38.20 39.50
N LEU A 12 21.67 38.52 39.08
CA LEU A 12 21.99 38.79 37.68
C LEU A 12 21.80 37.54 36.80
N ILE A 13 22.19 36.36 37.31
CA ILE A 13 21.95 35.08 36.64
C ILE A 13 20.46 34.80 36.55
N GLN A 14 19.68 35.01 37.62
CA GLN A 14 18.22 34.82 37.58
C GLN A 14 17.51 35.77 36.60
N ILE A 15 17.98 37.02 36.47
CA ILE A 15 17.43 38.00 35.52
C ILE A 15 17.83 37.64 34.07
N LEU A 16 19.04 37.13 33.84
CA LEU A 16 19.54 36.84 32.50
C LEU A 16 19.13 35.45 31.96
N TRP A 17 18.87 34.48 32.84
CA TRP A 17 18.71 33.05 32.47
C TRP A 17 17.32 32.47 32.76
N GLY A 18 16.34 33.30 33.14
CA GLY A 18 14.99 32.82 33.47
C GLY A 18 14.98 31.93 34.71
N GLN A 19 13.82 31.33 34.99
CA GLN A 19 13.69 30.35 36.08
C GLN A 19 14.61 29.15 35.79
N SER A 20 15.59 28.95 36.68
CA SER A 20 16.59 27.89 36.61
C SER A 20 16.70 27.17 37.95
N TYR A 21 16.85 25.86 37.88
CA TYR A 21 17.04 24.96 39.00
C TYR A 21 18.34 24.20 38.75
N ILE A 22 19.20 24.14 39.76
CA ILE A 22 20.48 23.42 39.72
C ILE A 22 20.57 22.59 41.00
N SER A 23 20.58 21.26 40.88
CA SER A 23 20.84 20.40 42.03
C SER A 23 22.35 20.28 42.21
N LYS A 24 22.84 20.70 43.39
CA LYS A 24 24.24 20.52 43.77
C LYS A 24 24.56 19.07 44.12
N ALA A 25 23.56 18.31 44.57
CA ALA A 25 23.74 16.93 45.00
C ALA A 25 23.82 15.96 43.82
N SER A 26 23.08 16.23 42.74
CA SER A 26 22.83 15.24 41.70
C SER A 26 23.20 15.67 40.27
N ASN A 27 23.85 16.84 40.11
CA ASN A 27 24.25 17.41 38.82
C ASN A 27 23.10 17.52 37.81
N LEU A 28 21.87 17.71 38.30
CA LEU A 28 20.71 17.99 37.48
C LEU A 28 20.56 19.49 37.23
N PHE A 29 20.13 19.81 36.01
CA PHE A 29 19.81 21.15 35.57
C PHE A 29 18.42 21.15 34.94
N ALA A 30 17.58 22.10 35.34
CA ALA A 30 16.31 22.38 34.68
C ALA A 30 16.17 23.90 34.51
N TYR A 31 16.10 24.39 33.28
CA TYR A 31 16.02 25.83 33.03
C TYR A 31 15.17 26.17 31.82
N LYS A 32 14.64 27.39 31.80
CA LYS A 32 13.84 27.93 30.70
C LYS A 32 14.64 28.93 29.87
N GLN A 33 14.73 28.70 28.57
CA GLN A 33 15.38 29.60 27.61
C GLN A 33 14.48 30.81 27.28
N LYS A 34 15.08 31.86 26.71
CA LYS A 34 14.40 33.14 26.42
C LYS A 34 13.28 33.02 25.37
N ASP A 35 13.41 32.09 24.43
CA ASP A 35 12.41 31.76 23.40
C ASP A 35 11.21 30.95 23.95
N GLY A 36 11.31 30.48 25.20
CA GLY A 36 10.29 29.71 25.89
C GLY A 36 10.52 28.20 25.87
N LEU A 37 11.65 27.72 25.31
CA LEU A 37 12.06 26.33 25.38
C LEU A 37 12.48 25.95 26.79
N TYR A 38 12.23 24.69 27.16
CA TYR A 38 12.64 24.14 28.45
C TYR A 38 13.75 23.12 28.24
N VAL A 39 14.78 23.20 29.08
CA VAL A 39 15.91 22.29 29.03
C VAL A 39 15.96 21.47 30.30
N LEU A 40 16.04 20.15 30.15
CA LEU A 40 16.35 19.20 31.22
C LEU A 40 17.69 18.56 30.92
N GLU A 41 18.59 18.54 31.88
CA GLU A 41 19.97 18.11 31.64
C GLU A 41 20.58 17.45 32.89
N ASN A 42 21.38 16.41 32.67
CA ASN A 42 22.27 15.81 33.66
C ASN A 42 23.71 15.79 33.10
N ASN A 43 24.61 15.00 33.68
CA ASN A 43 26.00 14.90 33.16
C ASN A 43 26.10 14.23 31.78
N ARG A 44 25.09 13.46 31.36
CA ARG A 44 25.10 12.60 30.16
C ARG A 44 24.13 13.02 29.07
N ILE A 45 23.03 13.66 29.43
CA ILE A 45 21.91 13.94 28.52
C ILE A 45 21.52 15.39 28.67
N LYS A 46 21.20 16.00 27.53
CA LYS A 46 20.46 17.25 27.45
C LYS A 46 19.23 17.06 26.57
N VAL A 47 18.06 17.46 27.06
CA VAL A 47 16.78 17.43 26.34
C VAL A 47 16.23 18.83 26.24
N VAL A 48 15.81 19.23 25.03
CA VAL A 48 15.15 20.52 24.77
C VAL A 48 13.69 20.27 24.39
N ILE A 49 12.76 20.93 25.07
CA ILE A 49 11.32 20.65 25.03
C ILE A 49 10.55 21.92 24.64
N GLU A 50 9.60 21.79 23.71
CA GLU A 50 8.77 22.91 23.22
C GLU A 50 7.27 22.69 23.52
N PRO A 51 6.75 23.27 24.63
CA PRO A 51 5.33 23.21 24.97
C PRO A 51 4.38 23.76 23.90
N LYS A 52 4.78 24.76 23.11
CA LYS A 52 3.98 25.37 22.04
C LYS A 52 3.72 24.44 20.86
N MET A 53 4.55 23.39 20.69
CA MET A 53 4.46 22.45 19.57
C MET A 53 4.21 21.03 20.09
N GLY A 54 3.06 20.83 20.74
CA GLY A 54 2.64 19.52 21.24
C GLY A 54 3.42 19.00 22.45
N GLY A 55 4.24 19.86 23.09
CA GLY A 55 5.07 19.42 24.22
C GLY A 55 6.10 18.34 23.85
N ARG A 56 6.62 18.38 22.63
CA ARG A 56 7.61 17.41 22.13
C ARG A 56 9.03 17.76 22.55
N ALA A 57 9.91 16.77 22.57
CA ALA A 57 11.35 16.98 22.67
C ALA A 57 11.90 17.33 21.27
N LEU A 58 12.41 18.56 21.09
CA LEU A 58 13.03 18.99 19.84
C LEU A 58 14.42 18.40 19.67
N SER A 59 15.15 18.23 20.78
CA SER A 59 16.53 17.79 20.79
C SER A 59 16.76 16.84 21.96
N ILE A 60 17.50 15.76 21.71
CA ILE A 60 18.06 14.88 22.73
C ILE A 60 19.53 14.69 22.37
N VAL A 61 20.42 15.20 23.21
CA VAL A 61 21.87 15.19 23.00
C VAL A 61 22.55 14.29 24.01
N ASN A 62 23.39 13.38 23.52
CA ASN A 62 24.37 12.67 24.32
C ASN A 62 25.54 13.63 24.60
N LYS A 63 25.70 14.06 25.85
CA LYS A 63 26.75 15.02 26.26
C LYS A 63 28.14 14.43 26.26
N GLU A 64 28.28 13.11 26.39
CA GLU A 64 29.58 12.45 26.35
C GLU A 64 30.17 12.45 24.93
N THR A 65 29.31 12.32 23.92
CA THR A 65 29.72 12.20 22.51
C THR A 65 29.46 13.47 21.68
N GLY A 66 28.59 14.35 22.18
CA GLY A 66 28.09 15.53 21.48
C GLY A 66 27.03 15.22 20.42
N GLU A 67 26.60 13.97 20.28
CA GLU A 67 25.66 13.56 19.22
C GLU A 67 24.21 13.86 19.57
N GLU A 68 23.47 14.32 18.57
CA GLU A 68 22.03 14.53 18.65
C GLU A 68 21.28 13.32 18.09
N LEU A 69 20.25 12.88 18.81
CA LEU A 69 19.53 11.63 18.55
C LEU A 69 18.18 11.85 17.90
N VAL A 70 17.65 13.07 17.99
CA VAL A 70 16.31 13.45 17.53
C VAL A 70 16.42 14.66 16.63
N GLN A 71 15.77 14.61 15.47
CA GLN A 71 15.94 15.65 14.47
C GLN A 71 15.32 16.95 14.94
N THR A 72 16.15 17.99 15.05
CA THR A 72 15.79 19.30 15.60
C THR A 72 14.98 20.17 14.65
N PHE A 73 15.12 19.99 13.33
CA PHE A 73 14.46 20.86 12.38
C PHE A 73 14.44 20.27 10.96
N ASN A 74 13.25 20.19 10.36
CA ASN A 74 13.09 20.10 8.92
C ASN A 74 12.54 21.44 8.44
N PRO A 75 13.31 22.30 7.74
CA PRO A 75 12.84 23.60 7.30
C PRO A 75 11.63 23.52 6.36
N ASN A 76 11.46 22.40 5.66
CA ASN A 76 10.32 22.17 4.76
C ASN A 76 9.06 21.69 5.50
N SER A 77 9.22 21.23 6.75
CA SER A 77 8.11 20.76 7.58
C SER A 77 8.45 20.90 9.07
N PRO A 78 8.52 22.15 9.58
CA PRO A 78 8.92 22.44 10.97
C PRO A 78 7.94 21.81 11.99
N ASP A 79 6.71 21.55 11.57
CA ASP A 79 5.70 20.85 12.37
C ASP A 79 6.00 19.36 12.56
N SER A 80 7.07 18.85 11.95
CA SER A 80 7.35 17.43 11.81
C SER A 80 8.76 17.05 12.29
N ALA A 81 9.38 17.79 13.20
CA ALA A 81 10.67 17.48 13.83
C ALA A 81 10.55 17.22 15.35
N GLY A 82 11.27 16.24 15.91
CA GLY A 82 11.27 15.95 17.35
C GLY A 82 10.97 14.51 17.76
N ALA A 83 10.81 14.28 19.06
CA ALA A 83 10.43 13.02 19.69
C ALA A 83 9.35 13.25 20.74
N PHE A 84 8.67 12.17 21.12
CA PHE A 84 7.51 12.20 21.98
C PHE A 84 6.39 13.10 21.46
N TYR A 85 5.81 12.76 20.31
CA TYR A 85 4.59 13.36 19.81
C TYR A 85 3.38 12.63 20.36
N ASP A 86 2.32 13.38 20.66
CA ASP A 86 1.05 12.82 21.08
C ASP A 86 0.06 12.92 19.92
N ILE A 87 -0.58 11.81 19.55
CA ILE A 87 -1.73 11.80 18.64
C ILE A 87 -2.85 11.06 19.35
N VAL A 88 -4.06 11.60 19.31
CA VAL A 88 -5.24 10.97 19.91
C VAL A 88 -6.29 10.78 18.82
N ASP A 89 -6.67 9.53 18.58
CA ASP A 89 -7.68 9.10 17.60
C ASP A 89 -7.42 9.61 16.17
N LEU A 90 -6.19 9.43 15.67
CA LEU A 90 -5.80 9.73 14.28
C LEU A 90 -6.04 11.17 13.81
N SER A 91 -6.26 12.13 14.72
CA SER A 91 -6.32 13.54 14.33
C SER A 91 -4.91 14.03 13.98
N TRP A 92 -4.50 13.94 12.71
CA TRP A 92 -3.27 14.57 12.22
C TRP A 92 -3.58 15.92 11.56
N PRO A 93 -2.79 17.00 11.80
CA PRO A 93 -1.65 17.07 12.71
C PRO A 93 -2.02 17.23 14.20
N GLY A 94 -3.31 17.38 14.52
CA GLY A 94 -3.89 17.38 15.87
C GLY A 94 -3.06 18.05 16.97
N LEU A 95 -2.76 17.28 18.01
CA LEU A 95 -2.03 17.73 19.20
C LEU A 95 -0.58 18.18 18.89
N ALA A 96 0.03 17.74 17.80
CA ALA A 96 1.41 18.10 17.44
C ALA A 96 1.62 19.61 17.24
N LYS A 97 0.55 20.34 16.88
CA LYS A 97 0.58 21.82 16.73
C LYS A 97 -0.08 22.56 17.89
N THR A 98 -0.56 21.83 18.89
CA THR A 98 -1.31 22.43 19.99
C THR A 98 -0.35 22.89 21.07
N LYS A 99 -0.59 24.09 21.61
CA LYS A 99 0.17 24.61 22.76
C LYS A 99 -0.28 23.91 24.04
N TYR A 100 0.68 23.36 24.76
CA TYR A 100 0.51 22.79 26.08
C TYR A 100 0.75 23.84 27.16
N ASP A 101 -0.04 23.77 28.21
CA ASP A 101 0.14 24.59 29.41
C ASP A 101 1.12 23.90 30.35
N VAL A 102 2.25 24.55 30.64
CA VAL A 102 3.23 24.04 31.63
C VAL A 102 2.62 24.16 33.03
N LYS A 103 2.49 23.02 33.73
CA LYS A 103 1.92 22.92 35.08
C LYS A 103 2.99 22.93 36.15
N GLY A 104 4.15 22.37 35.86
CA GLY A 104 5.30 22.40 36.76
C GLY A 104 6.58 22.07 36.02
N PHE A 105 7.71 22.55 36.51
CA PHE A 105 9.03 22.09 36.08
C PHE A 105 10.03 22.34 37.21
N GLY A 106 11.09 21.54 37.26
CA GLY A 106 12.08 21.58 38.34
C GLY A 106 12.56 20.18 38.69
N PHE A 107 12.74 19.91 39.98
CA PHE A 107 13.19 18.62 40.49
C PHE A 107 12.11 17.89 41.29
N THR A 108 12.19 16.57 41.31
CA THR A 108 11.45 15.75 42.28
C THR A 108 11.91 16.07 43.71
N LYS A 109 11.10 15.71 44.72
CA LYS A 109 11.38 16.03 46.14
C LYS A 109 12.71 15.47 46.64
N ASP A 110 13.13 14.32 46.11
CA ASP A 110 14.38 13.64 46.39
C ASP A 110 15.53 14.08 45.47
N GLU A 111 15.28 15.04 44.57
CA GLU A 111 16.22 15.54 43.55
C GLU A 111 16.82 14.43 42.67
N SER A 112 16.12 13.30 42.52
CA SER A 112 16.55 12.19 41.66
C SER A 112 16.24 12.41 40.18
N LYS A 113 15.26 13.28 39.86
CA LYS A 113 14.84 13.60 38.49
C LYS A 113 14.60 15.08 38.27
N ALA A 114 15.01 15.55 37.09
CA ALA A 114 14.56 16.82 36.52
C ALA A 114 13.33 16.56 35.65
N TYR A 115 12.29 17.39 35.74
CA TYR A 115 11.07 17.19 34.97
C TYR A 115 10.44 18.48 34.47
N ILE A 116 9.62 18.33 33.43
CA ILE A 116 8.57 19.26 33.04
C ILE A 116 7.25 18.50 32.96
N GLU A 117 6.21 19.08 33.53
CA GLU A 117 4.83 18.61 33.43
C GLU A 117 4.00 19.64 32.69
N MET A 118 3.22 19.16 31.75
CA MET A 118 2.44 19.97 30.82
C MET A 118 1.08 19.33 30.66
N SER A 119 0.10 20.11 30.19
CA SER A 119 -1.22 19.55 29.87
C SER A 119 -1.89 20.23 28.71
N VAL A 120 -2.84 19.54 28.09
CA VAL A 120 -3.67 20.06 27.01
C VAL A 120 -5.09 19.52 27.13
N ASP A 121 -6.06 20.38 26.80
CA ASP A 121 -7.44 19.97 26.57
C ASP A 121 -7.53 19.40 25.15
N VAL A 122 -7.68 18.07 25.05
CA VAL A 122 -7.71 17.36 23.77
C VAL A 122 -8.89 17.83 22.92
N GLY A 123 -9.99 18.24 23.55
CA GLY A 123 -11.17 18.78 22.88
C GLY A 123 -10.91 20.03 22.05
N LYS A 124 -9.85 20.80 22.38
CA LYS A 124 -9.44 21.98 21.59
C LYS A 124 -8.78 21.60 20.26
N ALA A 125 -8.05 20.49 20.24
CA ALA A 125 -7.37 19.99 19.03
C ALA A 125 -8.23 19.02 18.23
N ASN A 126 -9.09 18.26 18.92
CA ASN A 126 -10.03 17.31 18.34
C ASN A 126 -11.43 17.53 18.93
N PRO A 127 -12.31 18.28 18.25
CA PRO A 127 -13.65 18.60 18.74
C PRO A 127 -14.56 17.38 19.00
N THR A 128 -14.21 16.20 18.47
CA THR A 128 -14.95 14.96 18.74
C THR A 128 -14.62 14.33 20.10
N LYS A 129 -13.51 14.76 20.72
CA LYS A 129 -12.99 14.25 21.98
C LYS A 129 -13.05 15.29 23.09
N LYS A 130 -14.18 16.03 23.15
CA LYS A 130 -14.45 16.98 24.25
C LYS A 130 -14.37 16.26 25.59
N ASN A 131 -13.83 16.96 26.58
CA ASN A 131 -13.62 16.47 27.94
C ASN A 131 -12.49 15.44 28.11
N LEU A 132 -11.76 15.05 27.06
CA LEU A 132 -10.48 14.38 27.25
C LEU A 132 -9.42 15.41 27.62
N PHE A 133 -8.67 15.11 28.68
CA PHE A 133 -7.58 15.96 29.15
C PHE A 133 -6.31 15.13 29.19
N LEU A 134 -5.25 15.64 28.56
CA LEU A 134 -3.96 14.97 28.49
C LEU A 134 -2.97 15.72 29.38
N THR A 135 -2.32 15.00 30.29
CA THR A 135 -1.19 15.47 31.08
C THR A 135 0.05 14.70 30.66
N LYS A 136 1.14 15.40 30.43
CA LYS A 136 2.41 14.83 29.97
C LYS A 136 3.53 15.27 30.87
N ARG A 137 4.36 14.32 31.28
CA ARG A 137 5.58 14.57 32.03
C ARG A 137 6.78 14.03 31.28
N ILE A 138 7.70 14.91 30.93
CA ILE A 138 9.02 14.54 30.42
C ILE A 138 10.03 14.70 31.55
N SER A 139 10.90 13.71 31.78
CA SER A 139 11.91 13.77 32.84
C SER A 139 13.24 13.13 32.46
N VAL A 140 14.31 13.56 33.13
CA VAL A 140 15.68 13.03 33.04
C VAL A 140 16.12 12.61 34.44
N ASP A 141 16.65 11.39 34.56
CA ASP A 141 17.13 10.81 35.83
C ASP A 141 18.62 11.10 36.06
N THR A 142 19.06 11.06 37.31
CA THR A 142 20.46 11.20 37.73
C THR A 142 21.31 9.97 37.46
N THR A 143 20.68 8.80 37.42
CA THR A 143 21.35 7.51 37.43
C THR A 143 21.37 6.86 36.05
N VAL A 144 20.19 6.77 35.42
CA VAL A 144 20.05 6.19 34.09
C VAL A 144 20.16 7.30 33.06
N PRO A 145 20.99 7.15 32.01
CA PRO A 145 21.00 8.06 30.89
C PRO A 145 19.73 7.83 30.06
N ALA A 146 18.57 8.27 30.57
CA ALA A 146 17.30 8.12 29.89
C ALA A 146 16.43 9.38 29.96
N VAL A 147 15.61 9.55 28.92
CA VAL A 147 14.53 10.51 28.85
C VAL A 147 13.21 9.76 28.97
N TYR A 148 12.45 10.04 30.01
CA TYR A 148 11.16 9.39 30.27
C TYR A 148 10.03 10.30 29.86
N SER A 149 9.05 9.78 29.12
CA SER A 149 7.78 10.45 28.81
C SER A 149 6.63 9.63 29.37
N LEU A 150 5.93 10.20 30.35
CA LEU A 150 4.68 9.64 30.89
C LEU A 150 3.51 10.50 30.43
N VAL A 151 2.54 9.87 29.77
CA VAL A 151 1.29 10.50 29.33
C VAL A 151 0.12 9.92 30.11
N GLU A 152 -0.66 10.80 30.72
CA GLU A 152 -1.92 10.49 31.38
C GLU A 152 -3.07 11.08 30.54
N ILE A 153 -4.04 10.26 30.12
CA ILE A 153 -5.27 10.73 29.48
C ILE A 153 -6.43 10.48 30.45
N GLU A 154 -7.13 11.55 30.81
CA GLU A 154 -8.28 11.54 31.73
C GLU A 154 -9.57 11.86 30.96
N ASN A 155 -10.62 11.06 31.19
CA ASN A 155 -11.97 11.42 30.77
C ASN A 155 -12.67 12.28 31.84
N ARG A 156 -12.74 13.59 31.62
CA ARG A 156 -13.47 14.52 32.51
C ARG A 156 -14.96 14.64 32.18
N GLY A 157 -15.43 13.93 31.16
CA GLY A 157 -16.82 13.94 30.72
C GLY A 157 -17.71 13.06 31.59
N GLY A 158 -19.02 13.25 31.46
CA GLY A 158 -20.04 12.41 32.13
C GLY A 158 -20.39 11.12 31.40
N LYS A 159 -19.72 10.80 30.28
CA LYS A 159 -19.98 9.61 29.45
C LYS A 159 -18.69 8.87 29.15
N PRO A 160 -18.71 7.54 28.94
CA PRO A 160 -17.55 6.82 28.46
C PRO A 160 -17.03 7.39 27.14
N ILE A 161 -15.71 7.45 26.99
CA ILE A 161 -15.04 7.91 25.76
C ILE A 161 -14.03 6.86 25.34
N GLU A 162 -14.17 6.36 24.13
CA GLU A 162 -13.17 5.52 23.49
C GLU A 162 -11.98 6.36 23.02
N VAL A 163 -10.76 5.89 23.26
CA VAL A 163 -9.52 6.59 22.91
C VAL A 163 -8.48 5.62 22.38
N THR A 164 -7.82 6.01 21.29
CA THR A 164 -6.57 5.42 20.80
C THR A 164 -5.47 6.48 20.89
N TYR A 165 -4.41 6.18 21.64
CA TYR A 165 -3.25 7.07 21.77
C TYR A 165 -2.11 6.59 20.88
N TRP A 166 -1.46 7.50 20.17
CA TRP A 166 -0.28 7.21 19.38
C TRP A 166 0.87 8.08 19.85
N HIS A 167 2.04 7.47 19.84
CA HIS A 167 3.28 8.10 20.17
C HIS A 167 4.18 8.14 18.95
N GLN A 168 4.38 9.32 18.38
CA GLN A 168 5.30 9.48 17.26
C GLN A 168 6.68 9.93 17.76
N SER A 169 7.77 9.49 17.11
CA SER A 169 9.14 9.97 17.33
C SER A 169 9.91 9.96 16.01
N ARG A 170 10.81 10.94 15.83
CA ARG A 170 11.61 11.11 14.60
C ARG A 170 13.08 11.25 14.95
N PRO A 171 13.80 10.14 15.12
CA PRO A 171 15.22 10.19 15.41
C PRO A 171 16.01 10.70 14.21
N ILE A 172 17.21 11.23 14.49
CA ILE A 172 18.15 11.63 13.43
C ILE A 172 18.64 10.37 12.74
N LEU A 173 18.06 10.13 11.58
CA LEU A 173 18.65 9.23 10.62
C LEU A 173 19.71 9.98 9.81
N GLY A 174 19.65 11.29 9.53
CA GLY A 174 20.63 11.95 8.64
C GLY A 174 20.33 11.69 7.14
N PRO A 175 21.16 12.13 6.17
CA PRO A 175 20.83 12.06 4.74
C PRO A 175 20.58 10.63 4.24
N THR A 176 19.54 10.38 3.45
CA THR A 176 19.15 9.03 2.96
C THR A 176 20.10 8.45 1.88
N ASN A 177 21.36 8.89 1.82
CA ASN A 177 22.33 8.32 0.89
C ASN A 177 22.69 6.88 1.28
N LYS A 178 23.04 6.07 0.27
CA LYS A 178 23.14 4.60 0.28
C LYS A 178 24.00 3.95 1.38
N ASP A 179 24.77 4.72 2.15
CA ASP A 179 25.81 4.20 3.03
C ASP A 179 25.47 4.21 4.52
N ALA A 180 24.24 4.54 4.94
CA ALA A 180 23.84 4.33 6.33
C ALA A 180 22.30 4.22 6.51
N LYS A 181 21.83 3.15 7.16
CA LYS A 181 21.26 3.15 8.54
C LYS A 181 20.40 1.93 8.80
N SER A 182 20.70 1.24 9.89
CA SER A 182 19.83 0.24 10.50
C SER A 182 19.00 0.85 11.61
N THR A 183 17.69 0.81 11.45
CA THR A 183 16.81 0.68 12.63
C THR A 183 16.69 -0.79 12.93
N TRP A 184 16.93 -1.14 14.18
CA TRP A 184 16.85 -2.50 14.67
C TRP A 184 15.52 -2.68 15.37
N LEU A 185 14.55 -3.26 14.67
CA LEU A 185 13.26 -3.61 15.25
C LEU A 185 13.18 -5.11 15.50
N PRO A 186 12.72 -5.53 16.68
CA PRO A 186 12.34 -6.92 16.91
C PRO A 186 11.09 -7.21 16.05
N LEU A 187 11.30 -7.76 14.85
CA LEU A 187 10.27 -8.20 13.94
C LEU A 187 10.20 -9.71 13.95
N GLU A 188 9.10 -10.28 14.46
CA GLU A 188 8.84 -11.72 14.41
C GLU A 188 10.06 -12.57 14.82
N ASN A 189 10.74 -12.19 15.92
CA ASN A 189 11.93 -12.89 16.46
C ASN A 189 13.21 -12.74 15.62
N ASP A 190 13.26 -11.72 14.77
CA ASP A 190 14.46 -11.27 14.09
C ASP A 190 14.70 -9.80 14.43
N VAL A 191 15.94 -9.35 14.30
CA VAL A 191 16.20 -7.91 14.34
C VAL A 191 16.62 -7.54 12.95
N VAL A 192 15.62 -7.06 12.20
CA VAL A 192 15.77 -6.70 10.80
C VAL A 192 16.36 -5.30 10.77
N GLU A 193 17.47 -5.16 10.05
CA GLU A 193 17.91 -3.86 9.57
C GLU A 193 16.90 -3.39 8.52
N ILE A 194 16.07 -2.42 8.90
CA ILE A 194 15.12 -1.83 7.94
C ILE A 194 15.87 -0.76 7.16
N GLY A 195 16.30 -1.11 5.94
CA GLY A 195 16.87 -0.16 4.99
C GLY A 195 15.79 0.81 4.49
N PHE A 196 16.00 2.12 4.70
CA PHE A 196 15.08 3.15 4.20
C PHE A 196 15.37 3.46 2.73
N ASN A 197 14.60 2.86 1.81
CA ASN A 197 14.68 3.20 0.39
C ASN A 197 13.80 4.43 0.08
N PRO A 198 14.38 5.59 -0.30
CA PRO A 198 13.62 6.76 -0.70
C PRO A 198 12.78 6.44 -1.95
N GLY A 199 11.48 6.79 -1.93
CA GLY A 199 10.55 6.60 -3.04
C GLY A 199 9.47 5.52 -2.84
N SER A 200 9.52 4.75 -1.76
CA SER A 200 8.41 3.90 -1.32
C SER A 200 7.33 4.77 -0.65
N ALA A 201 6.52 5.44 -1.46
CA ALA A 201 5.42 6.24 -0.94
C ALA A 201 4.43 5.34 -0.17
N GLY A 202 4.37 5.49 1.15
CA GLY A 202 3.14 5.31 1.91
C GLY A 202 2.73 3.91 2.38
N HIS A 203 3.64 2.95 2.55
CA HIS A 203 3.27 1.69 3.21
C HIS A 203 4.07 1.52 4.50
N GLY A 204 3.47 1.94 5.62
CA GLY A 204 3.91 1.46 6.93
C GLY A 204 3.68 -0.04 6.98
N LEU A 205 4.71 -0.81 7.31
CA LEU A 205 4.49 -2.17 7.76
C LEU A 205 3.83 -2.06 9.13
N ASP A 206 2.64 -2.65 9.29
CA ASP A 206 2.08 -2.92 10.61
C ASP A 206 3.00 -3.94 11.27
N MET A 207 3.88 -3.43 12.12
CA MET A 207 4.85 -4.25 12.83
C MET A 207 4.30 -4.49 14.23
N PHE A 208 4.26 -5.74 14.68
CA PHE A 208 3.86 -6.05 16.05
C PHE A 208 5.15 -6.30 16.83
N PRO A 209 5.64 -5.33 17.62
CA PRO A 209 6.83 -5.55 18.41
C PRO A 209 6.48 -6.59 19.49
N SER A 210 7.00 -7.80 19.33
CA SER A 210 6.87 -8.86 20.34
C SER A 210 7.67 -8.53 21.61
N ALA A 211 8.52 -7.51 21.56
CA ALA A 211 9.34 -7.05 22.65
C ALA A 211 9.11 -5.55 22.88
N GLY A 212 9.07 -5.13 24.15
CA GLY A 212 8.78 -3.76 24.58
C GLY A 212 9.85 -2.72 24.25
N PHE A 213 10.49 -2.79 23.08
CA PHE A 213 11.54 -1.85 22.70
C PHE A 213 11.68 -1.64 21.18
N ALA A 214 12.34 -0.54 20.80
CA ALA A 214 12.88 -0.28 19.47
C ALA A 214 14.30 0.29 19.58
N GLY A 215 15.27 -0.28 18.86
CA GLY A 215 16.68 0.12 18.94
C GLY A 215 17.13 0.96 17.74
N LEU A 216 18.02 1.92 17.98
CA LEU A 216 18.61 2.78 16.96
C LEU A 216 20.11 2.96 17.19
N THR A 217 20.88 2.93 16.11
CA THR A 217 22.28 3.39 16.11
C THR A 217 22.40 4.67 15.27
N VAL A 218 23.06 5.69 15.82
CA VAL A 218 23.22 7.00 15.15
C VAL A 218 24.24 6.89 14.00
N PRO A 219 24.12 7.67 12.90
CA PRO A 219 24.95 7.48 11.68
C PRO A 219 26.46 7.49 11.87
N ASN A 220 26.97 8.20 12.87
CA ASN A 220 28.40 8.29 13.14
C ASN A 220 28.89 7.20 14.11
N GLY A 221 27.98 6.35 14.59
CA GLY A 221 28.26 5.20 15.45
C GLY A 221 28.79 5.54 16.85
N LYS A 222 28.79 6.80 17.30
CA LYS A 222 29.30 7.13 18.65
C LYS A 222 28.25 6.98 19.75
N SER A 223 26.97 6.87 19.40
CA SER A 223 25.87 6.64 20.34
C SER A 223 24.85 5.68 19.75
N SER A 224 24.22 4.92 20.63
CA SER A 224 23.00 4.17 20.32
C SER A 224 21.88 4.62 21.28
N ALA A 225 20.63 4.42 20.88
CA ALA A 225 19.47 4.71 21.71
C ALA A 225 18.45 3.58 21.63
N VAL A 226 17.75 3.34 22.73
CA VAL A 226 16.65 2.37 22.80
C VAL A 226 15.41 3.04 23.32
N TRP A 227 14.34 2.97 22.52
CA TRP A 227 12.99 3.30 22.95
C TRP A 227 12.46 2.10 23.71
N LEU A 228 11.98 2.31 24.93
CA LEU A 228 11.39 1.30 25.79
C LEU A 228 9.94 1.68 26.06
N PHE A 229 9.04 0.71 26.03
CA PHE A 229 7.60 0.89 26.20
C PHE A 229 6.98 -0.43 26.69
N SER A 230 5.82 -0.36 27.36
CA SER A 230 5.12 -1.59 27.78
C SER A 230 4.51 -2.30 26.55
N PRO A 231 4.95 -3.52 26.21
CA PRO A 231 4.41 -4.24 25.05
C PRO A 231 2.94 -4.63 25.24
N SER A 232 2.47 -4.72 26.49
CA SER A 232 1.07 -5.01 26.80
C SER A 232 0.10 -3.92 26.32
N LEU A 233 0.59 -2.68 26.22
CA LEU A 233 -0.20 -1.50 25.87
C LEU A 233 -0.18 -1.17 24.38
N ILE A 234 0.69 -1.79 23.59
CA ILE A 234 0.84 -1.49 22.15
C ILE A 234 -0.05 -2.39 21.32
N ASP A 235 -0.75 -1.79 20.36
CA ASP A 235 -1.55 -2.47 19.36
C ASP A 235 -0.71 -2.73 18.11
N ALA A 236 -0.10 -1.67 17.58
CA ALA A 236 0.70 -1.73 16.36
C ALA A 236 1.89 -0.78 16.42
N TYR A 237 2.90 -1.06 15.62
CA TYR A 237 4.02 -0.19 15.33
C TYR A 237 3.93 0.20 13.86
N TRP A 238 3.98 1.51 13.60
CA TRP A 238 3.95 2.06 12.26
C TRP A 238 5.24 2.81 11.96
N THR A 239 5.81 2.56 10.79
CA THR A 239 6.82 3.45 10.22
C THR A 239 6.20 4.21 9.07
N PHE A 240 5.85 5.47 9.26
CA PHE A 240 5.41 6.28 8.13
C PHE A 240 6.63 6.71 7.31
N HIS A 241 6.68 6.26 6.05
CA HIS A 241 7.66 6.69 5.07
C HIS A 241 7.23 8.06 4.53
N ASP A 242 7.54 9.14 5.25
CA ASP A 242 7.83 10.38 4.53
C ASP A 242 9.06 10.06 3.66
N PRO A 243 8.99 10.25 2.33
CA PRO A 243 10.07 9.89 1.41
C PRO A 243 11.40 10.60 1.73
N ILE A 244 11.37 11.60 2.60
CA ILE A 244 12.53 12.39 3.02
C ILE A 244 13.01 12.00 4.43
N VAL A 245 12.10 11.69 5.38
CA VAL A 245 12.44 11.46 6.79
C VAL A 245 11.60 10.33 7.40
N PRO A 246 12.20 9.19 7.77
CA PRO A 246 11.46 8.13 8.43
C PRO A 246 10.99 8.54 9.83
N THR A 247 9.77 8.10 10.14
CA THR A 247 9.10 8.36 11.41
C THR A 247 8.74 7.04 12.08
N TYR A 248 8.63 7.06 13.41
CA TYR A 248 8.23 5.91 14.21
C TYR A 248 6.99 6.26 15.00
N ASP A 249 5.94 5.48 14.79
CA ASP A 249 4.65 5.63 15.46
C ASP A 249 4.40 4.38 16.29
N LEU A 250 4.31 4.54 17.61
CA LEU A 250 3.79 3.50 18.50
C LEU A 250 2.29 3.73 18.65
N VAL A 251 1.48 2.82 18.15
CA VAL A 251 0.02 2.88 18.29
C VAL A 251 -0.37 2.03 19.50
N PHE A 252 -0.94 2.67 20.51
CA PHE A 252 -1.40 1.98 21.72
C PHE A 252 -2.80 1.41 21.54
N LYS A 253 -3.08 0.30 22.23
CA LYS A 253 -4.38 -0.37 22.22
C LYS A 253 -5.49 0.60 22.55
N LYS A 254 -6.57 0.49 21.78
CA LYS A 254 -7.81 1.22 21.99
C LYS A 254 -8.34 0.93 23.39
N LYS A 255 -8.74 1.97 24.11
CA LYS A 255 -9.29 1.86 25.47
C LYS A 255 -10.56 2.68 25.59
N VAL A 256 -11.59 2.14 26.24
CA VAL A 256 -12.79 2.90 26.62
C VAL A 256 -12.59 3.42 28.04
N LEU A 257 -12.50 4.74 28.18
CA LEU A 257 -12.36 5.40 29.48
C LEU A 257 -13.72 5.75 30.05
N GLN A 258 -14.03 5.20 31.22
CA GLN A 258 -15.18 5.59 32.01
C GLN A 258 -15.04 7.04 32.53
N PRO A 259 -16.13 7.70 32.95
CA PRO A 259 -16.05 9.02 33.58
C PRO A 259 -15.04 9.04 34.74
N LYS A 260 -14.11 10.01 34.71
CA LYS A 260 -12.97 10.19 35.63
C LYS A 260 -11.90 9.09 35.56
N GLU A 261 -12.02 8.12 34.67
CA GLU A 261 -10.99 7.13 34.45
C GLU A 261 -9.78 7.75 33.76
N LYS A 262 -8.60 7.19 34.07
CA LYS A 262 -7.32 7.56 33.51
C LYS A 262 -6.68 6.40 32.75
N ALA A 263 -5.98 6.71 31.68
CA ALA A 263 -5.03 5.83 31.02
C ALA A 263 -3.62 6.39 31.13
N TYR A 264 -2.64 5.50 31.23
CA TYR A 264 -1.24 5.83 31.35
C TYR A 264 -0.46 5.18 30.20
N TYR A 265 0.40 5.96 29.59
CA TYR A 265 1.26 5.53 28.49
C TYR A 265 2.68 6.03 28.76
N ASP A 266 3.63 5.10 28.83
CA ASP A 266 5.03 5.39 29.12
C ASP A 266 5.91 5.01 27.93
N VAL A 267 6.77 5.96 27.53
CA VAL A 267 7.81 5.74 26.53
C VAL A 267 9.09 6.36 27.04
N SER A 268 10.17 5.59 27.05
CA SER A 268 11.48 6.02 27.51
C SER A 268 12.51 5.90 26.40
N ILE A 269 13.43 6.86 26.29
CA ILE A 269 14.57 6.80 25.37
C ILE A 269 15.83 6.68 26.23
N VAL A 270 16.48 5.52 26.21
CA VAL A 270 17.72 5.25 26.94
C VAL A 270 18.90 5.41 26.01
N LEU A 271 19.91 6.16 26.43
CA LEU A 271 21.17 6.28 25.70
C LEU A 271 22.08 5.13 26.08
N LEU A 272 22.67 4.54 25.06
CA LEU A 272 23.62 3.46 25.20
C LEU A 272 24.96 3.90 24.62
N PRO A 273 26.06 3.33 25.11
CA PRO A 273 27.32 3.39 24.38
C PRO A 273 27.14 2.85 22.94
N PRO A 274 28.08 3.10 22.02
CA PRO A 274 28.10 2.51 20.69
C PRO A 274 27.78 1.02 20.69
N MET A 275 26.64 0.64 20.14
CA MET A 275 26.29 -0.76 19.92
C MET A 275 26.06 -0.98 18.43
N GLN A 276 26.80 -1.92 17.84
CA GLN A 276 26.62 -2.25 16.43
C GLN A 276 25.23 -2.80 16.14
N ASN A 277 24.71 -3.67 17.03
CA ASN A 277 23.40 -4.30 16.90
C ASN A 277 22.68 -4.26 18.26
N ILE A 278 21.51 -3.64 18.36
CA ILE A 278 20.70 -3.75 19.60
C ILE A 278 19.67 -4.85 19.37
N ALA A 279 19.77 -5.94 20.13
CA ALA A 279 18.89 -7.09 19.99
C ALA A 279 17.72 -7.11 20.97
N VAL A 280 17.84 -6.48 22.13
CA VAL A 280 16.81 -6.46 23.19
C VAL A 280 16.97 -5.20 24.04
N GLY A 281 15.86 -4.65 24.54
CA GLY A 281 15.84 -3.77 25.69
C GLY A 281 14.70 -4.14 26.63
N ASN A 282 14.97 -4.25 27.94
CA ASN A 282 13.95 -4.45 28.96
C ASN A 282 14.14 -3.40 30.07
N LEU A 283 13.14 -2.54 30.26
CA LEU A 283 13.18 -1.45 31.25
C LEU A 283 13.12 -1.97 32.69
N GLU A 284 12.31 -3.00 32.94
CA GLU A 284 12.10 -3.57 34.29
C GLU A 284 13.38 -4.21 34.81
N THR A 285 14.08 -4.95 33.95
CA THR A 285 15.31 -5.65 34.31
C THR A 285 16.54 -4.76 34.11
N GLY A 286 16.42 -3.74 33.27
CA GLY A 286 17.48 -2.79 32.96
C GLY A 286 18.58 -3.34 32.07
N PHE A 287 18.27 -4.34 31.25
CA PHE A 287 19.23 -4.99 30.36
C PHE A 287 18.97 -4.67 28.88
N THR A 288 20.06 -4.53 28.15
CA THR A 288 20.12 -4.48 26.69
C THR A 288 21.30 -5.32 26.21
N GLY A 289 21.39 -5.63 24.92
CA GLY A 289 22.49 -6.46 24.43
C GLY A 289 22.51 -6.66 22.92
N SER A 290 23.67 -7.08 22.43
CA SER A 290 24.02 -7.27 21.02
C SER A 290 24.41 -8.72 20.71
N MET A 291 23.56 -9.68 21.05
CA MET A 291 23.84 -11.08 20.76
C MET A 291 23.65 -11.39 19.26
N VAL A 292 24.72 -11.89 18.63
CA VAL A 292 24.75 -12.32 17.23
C VAL A 292 24.97 -13.83 17.21
N ALA A 293 24.10 -14.55 16.51
CA ALA A 293 24.24 -15.97 16.27
C ALA A 293 24.64 -16.20 14.80
N THR A 294 25.67 -17.01 14.59
CA THR A 294 26.19 -17.38 13.27
C THR A 294 26.29 -18.89 13.15
N TYR A 295 26.20 -19.41 11.94
CA TYR A 295 26.39 -20.84 11.67
C TYR A 295 27.41 -21.05 10.57
N ALA A 296 28.46 -21.81 10.87
CA ALA A 296 29.49 -22.16 9.90
C ALA A 296 30.08 -23.54 10.24
N ASN A 297 30.37 -24.35 9.21
CA ASN A 297 31.02 -25.65 9.36
C ASN A 297 30.33 -26.59 10.37
N GLY A 298 28.98 -26.61 10.39
CA GLY A 298 28.22 -27.44 11.33
C GLY A 298 28.14 -26.89 12.76
N LYS A 299 28.69 -25.69 13.02
CA LYS A 299 28.81 -25.11 14.36
C LYS A 299 28.03 -23.81 14.45
N ILE A 300 27.22 -23.67 15.50
CA ILE A 300 26.55 -22.41 15.85
C ILE A 300 27.45 -21.67 16.82
N THR A 301 27.76 -20.42 16.50
CA THR A 301 28.51 -19.52 17.37
C THR A 301 27.65 -18.33 17.72
N VAL A 302 27.41 -18.15 19.01
CA VAL A 302 26.73 -16.98 19.57
C VAL A 302 27.78 -16.11 20.24
N SER A 303 27.91 -14.87 19.79
CA SER A 303 28.82 -13.89 20.37
C SER A 303 28.14 -12.54 20.46
N GLY A 304 28.43 -11.78 21.50
CA GLY A 304 27.84 -10.46 21.67
C GLY A 304 28.16 -9.87 23.02
N GLN A 305 27.41 -8.81 23.37
CA GLN A 305 27.55 -8.14 24.64
C GLN A 305 26.20 -7.99 25.31
N ILE A 306 26.17 -8.14 26.63
CA ILE A 306 25.04 -7.73 27.47
C ILE A 306 25.48 -6.47 28.23
N TYR A 307 24.56 -5.52 28.35
CA TYR A 307 24.77 -4.24 29.02
C TYR A 307 23.62 -3.99 29.99
N LYS A 308 23.95 -3.71 31.24
CA LYS A 308 22.98 -3.29 32.25
C LYS A 308 23.01 -1.77 32.36
N PHE A 309 21.92 -1.10 32.01
CA PHE A 309 21.82 0.37 32.03
C PHE A 309 21.16 0.92 33.31
N THR A 310 20.59 0.05 34.16
CA THR A 310 20.05 0.47 35.47
C THR A 310 21.08 0.30 36.60
N PRO A 311 20.96 1.08 37.69
CA PRO A 311 21.82 0.94 38.87
C PRO A 311 21.72 -0.43 39.54
N GLY A 312 22.71 -0.73 40.38
CA GLY A 312 22.78 -1.98 41.16
C GLY A 312 23.38 -3.15 40.39
N ASN A 313 24.22 -3.92 41.05
CA ASN A 313 24.85 -5.09 40.45
C ASN A 313 23.82 -6.21 40.25
N PHE A 314 23.93 -6.91 39.12
CA PHE A 314 23.21 -8.16 38.93
C PHE A 314 24.08 -9.30 39.50
N PRO A 315 23.64 -10.03 40.52
CA PRO A 315 24.48 -10.93 41.33
C PRO A 315 25.00 -12.17 40.58
N GLY A 316 24.71 -12.30 39.29
CA GLY A 316 24.97 -13.47 38.47
C GLY A 316 23.68 -14.18 38.09
N GLY A 317 23.76 -15.09 37.13
CA GLY A 317 22.58 -15.72 36.53
C GLY A 317 22.96 -16.89 35.64
N LYS A 318 22.00 -17.43 34.88
CA LYS A 318 22.28 -18.46 33.87
C LYS A 318 22.02 -17.93 32.47
N LEU A 319 22.97 -18.14 31.57
CA LEU A 319 22.79 -17.92 30.15
C LEU A 319 22.39 -19.24 29.46
N PHE A 320 21.31 -19.19 28.70
CA PHE A 320 20.86 -20.26 27.82
C PHE A 320 21.02 -19.83 26.36
N ILE A 321 21.52 -20.75 25.53
CA ILE A 321 21.45 -20.65 24.08
C ILE A 321 20.62 -21.82 23.58
N GLU A 322 19.45 -21.52 23.05
CA GLU A 322 18.44 -22.48 22.63
C GLU A 322 18.18 -22.33 21.13
N ILE A 323 17.82 -23.42 20.47
CA ILE A 323 17.46 -23.44 19.05
C ILE A 323 16.03 -23.91 18.93
N TYR A 324 15.23 -23.12 18.25
CA TYR A 324 13.85 -23.41 17.93
C TYR A 324 13.69 -23.51 16.41
N ASP A 325 12.72 -24.31 15.97
CA ASP A 325 12.23 -24.20 14.60
C ASP A 325 11.47 -22.87 14.39
N THR A 326 11.08 -22.59 13.13
CA THR A 326 10.29 -21.39 12.81
C THR A 326 8.87 -21.42 13.40
N GLY A 327 8.40 -22.58 13.90
CA GLY A 327 7.17 -22.75 14.66
C GLY A 327 7.33 -22.57 16.17
N LYS A 328 8.52 -22.13 16.64
CA LYS A 328 8.87 -21.98 18.06
C LYS A 328 8.84 -23.27 18.89
N ASN A 329 9.06 -24.43 18.26
CA ASN A 329 9.32 -25.66 18.99
C ASN A 329 10.81 -25.76 19.34
N LEU A 330 11.13 -25.94 20.62
CA LEU A 330 12.51 -26.13 21.08
C LEU A 330 13.08 -27.43 20.49
N LEU A 331 14.15 -27.30 19.70
CA LEU A 331 14.84 -28.44 19.10
C LEU A 331 16.03 -28.88 19.96
N ASP A 332 16.76 -27.89 20.51
CA ASP A 332 18.04 -28.10 21.16
C ASP A 332 18.41 -26.98 22.14
N THR A 333 19.25 -27.30 23.14
CA THR A 333 19.87 -26.33 24.06
C THR A 333 21.38 -26.48 23.96
N ILE A 334 22.01 -25.53 23.27
CA ILE A 334 23.43 -25.55 22.90
C ILE A 334 24.34 -25.40 24.12
N LYS A 335 23.94 -24.52 25.06
CA LYS A 335 24.75 -24.19 26.22
C LYS A 335 23.90 -23.67 27.37
N GLU A 336 24.29 -24.06 28.57
CA GLU A 336 23.91 -23.47 29.86
C GLU A 336 25.20 -23.04 30.56
N ASP A 337 25.32 -21.76 30.90
CA ASP A 337 26.54 -21.19 31.52
C ASP A 337 26.18 -20.29 32.69
N THR A 338 27.00 -20.31 33.75
CA THR A 338 26.81 -19.42 34.89
C THR A 338 27.50 -18.10 34.60
N LEU A 339 26.72 -17.02 34.56
CA LEU A 339 27.26 -15.67 34.41
C LEU A 339 27.72 -15.16 35.78
N SER A 340 28.93 -14.60 35.81
CA SER A 340 29.41 -13.82 36.95
C SER A 340 28.59 -12.54 37.12
N GLU A 341 28.83 -11.84 38.23
CA GLU A 341 28.22 -10.54 38.50
C GLU A 341 28.33 -9.59 37.29
N ILE A 342 27.20 -8.99 36.89
CA ILE A 342 27.15 -7.97 35.83
C ILE A 342 27.03 -6.61 36.51
N VAL A 343 28.10 -5.83 36.41
CA VAL A 343 28.17 -4.47 36.94
C VAL A 343 27.46 -3.50 35.97
N PRO A 344 26.66 -2.54 36.47
CA PRO A 344 26.07 -1.50 35.65
C PRO A 344 27.10 -0.81 34.76
N GLU A 345 26.66 -0.44 33.56
CA GLU A 345 27.43 0.34 32.60
C GLU A 345 28.70 -0.32 32.08
N LYS A 346 28.90 -1.61 32.36
CA LYS A 346 29.97 -2.42 31.79
C LYS A 346 29.39 -3.46 30.84
N PHE A 347 30.00 -3.56 29.68
CA PHE A 347 29.71 -4.65 28.76
C PHE A 347 30.25 -5.95 29.31
N VAL A 348 29.38 -6.97 29.33
CA VAL A 348 29.81 -8.36 29.51
C VAL A 348 29.77 -8.99 28.14
N SER A 349 30.97 -9.14 27.57
CA SER A 349 31.16 -9.85 26.32
C SER A 349 31.00 -11.34 26.56
N TYR A 350 30.23 -12.00 25.70
CA TYR A 350 30.04 -13.43 25.74
C TYR A 350 30.33 -14.03 24.37
N SER A 351 30.92 -15.22 24.37
CA SER A 351 31.07 -16.03 23.17
C SER A 351 30.95 -17.50 23.54
N ALA A 352 30.04 -18.20 22.87
CA ALA A 352 29.88 -19.63 22.96
C ALA A 352 29.69 -20.21 21.58
N SER A 353 30.10 -21.47 21.45
CA SER A 353 30.06 -22.14 20.16
C SER A 353 29.88 -23.63 20.40
N ALA A 354 28.88 -24.26 19.77
CA ALA A 354 28.74 -25.70 19.80
C ALA A 354 28.26 -26.27 18.46
N THR A 355 28.53 -27.54 18.26
CA THR A 355 28.10 -28.28 17.07
C THR A 355 26.58 -28.39 17.09
N ALA A 356 25.94 -28.03 15.97
CA ALA A 356 24.51 -28.21 15.78
C ALA A 356 24.13 -29.69 15.97
N SER A 357 23.06 -29.98 16.71
CA SER A 357 22.58 -31.36 16.80
C SER A 357 22.15 -31.93 15.45
N ALA A 358 22.13 -33.25 15.35
CA ALA A 358 21.63 -33.98 14.18
C ALA A 358 20.15 -33.71 13.86
N LYS A 359 19.41 -33.03 14.75
CA LYS A 359 18.03 -32.59 14.50
C LYS A 359 17.93 -31.39 13.55
N ILE A 360 19.02 -30.65 13.36
CA ILE A 360 19.07 -29.49 12.46
C ILE A 360 19.25 -29.99 11.04
N LYS A 361 18.21 -29.83 10.22
CA LYS A 361 18.13 -30.36 8.86
C LYS A 361 18.19 -29.24 7.82
N GLY A 362 19.10 -28.26 7.91
CA GLY A 362 19.15 -27.19 6.91
C GLY A 362 18.07 -26.11 7.07
N GLY A 363 18.29 -24.89 6.57
CA GLY A 363 17.28 -23.81 6.58
C GLY A 363 17.41 -22.81 7.73
N TYR A 364 16.37 -22.04 8.01
CA TYR A 364 16.38 -21.02 9.06
C TYR A 364 15.83 -21.54 10.40
N TYR A 365 16.49 -21.18 11.49
CA TYR A 365 16.12 -21.53 12.86
C TYR A 365 16.15 -20.29 13.74
N ILE A 366 15.34 -20.28 14.80
CA ILE A 366 15.34 -19.20 15.78
C ILE A 366 16.32 -19.60 16.89
N VAL A 367 17.43 -18.89 16.99
CA VAL A 367 18.37 -18.99 18.11
C VAL A 367 17.93 -18.01 19.19
N VAL A 368 17.55 -18.55 20.35
CA VAL A 368 17.16 -17.76 21.51
C VAL A 368 18.33 -17.72 22.49
N VAL A 369 18.73 -16.51 22.87
CA VAL A 369 19.73 -16.25 23.90
C VAL A 369 19.03 -15.60 25.07
N ARG A 370 18.89 -16.32 26.17
CA ARG A 370 18.23 -15.77 27.38
C ARG A 370 19.14 -15.82 28.59
N VAL A 371 19.14 -14.76 29.38
CA VAL A 371 19.77 -14.70 30.70
C VAL A 371 18.66 -14.75 31.72
N THR A 372 18.80 -15.64 32.69
CA THR A 372 17.92 -15.72 33.85
C THR A 372 18.64 -15.22 35.08
N ASP A 373 17.91 -14.64 36.03
CA ASP A 373 18.40 -14.39 37.38
C ASP A 373 18.53 -15.69 38.19
N PRO A 374 19.05 -15.67 39.43
CA PRO A 374 19.17 -16.87 40.26
C PRO A 374 17.83 -17.55 40.60
N SER A 375 16.70 -16.85 40.43
CA SER A 375 15.36 -17.42 40.61
C SER A 375 14.79 -18.07 39.33
N GLY A 376 15.50 -17.96 38.21
CA GLY A 376 15.11 -18.51 36.92
C GLY A 376 14.25 -17.58 36.06
N VAL A 377 14.06 -16.31 36.46
CA VAL A 377 13.28 -15.32 35.70
C VAL A 377 14.15 -14.74 34.59
N ASP A 378 13.65 -14.73 33.35
CA ASP A 378 14.34 -14.14 32.20
C ASP A 378 14.56 -12.62 32.42
N VAL A 379 15.82 -12.20 32.60
CA VAL A 379 16.21 -10.78 32.70
C VAL A 379 16.66 -10.20 31.36
N TYR A 380 17.04 -11.06 30.42
CA TYR A 380 17.40 -10.71 29.04
C TYR A 380 16.95 -11.86 28.13
N ARG A 381 16.35 -11.56 26.98
CA ARG A 381 15.95 -12.57 25.99
C ARG A 381 16.03 -12.01 24.59
N ALA A 382 17.00 -12.45 23.82
CA ALA A 382 17.19 -12.12 22.42
C ALA A 382 16.80 -13.31 21.55
N GLU A 383 16.08 -13.06 20.46
CA GLU A 383 15.79 -14.08 19.46
C GLU A 383 16.41 -13.64 18.13
N ARG A 384 17.09 -14.56 17.44
CA ARG A 384 17.76 -14.31 16.16
C ARG A 384 17.47 -15.43 15.20
N THR A 385 17.07 -15.09 13.99
CA THR A 385 16.92 -16.11 12.95
C THR A 385 18.26 -16.33 12.26
N VAL A 386 18.72 -17.58 12.23
CA VAL A 386 20.01 -17.97 11.66
C VAL A 386 19.80 -19.01 10.57
N LYS A 387 20.41 -18.79 9.39
CA LYS A 387 20.45 -19.82 8.35
C LYS A 387 21.48 -20.88 8.72
N MET A 388 21.04 -22.10 8.92
CA MET A 388 21.85 -23.26 9.29
C MET A 388 21.87 -24.28 8.15
N GLY A 389 22.73 -24.06 7.15
CA GLY A 389 22.87 -24.96 5.99
C GLY A 389 21.76 -24.80 4.94
N GLU A 390 21.82 -25.61 3.88
CA GLU A 390 20.83 -25.61 2.80
C GLU A 390 19.62 -26.48 3.15
N ILE A 391 18.43 -26.06 2.73
CA ILE A 391 17.18 -26.81 2.98
C ILE A 391 17.24 -28.13 2.18
N PRO A 392 17.12 -29.30 2.84
CA PRO A 392 17.06 -30.58 2.18
C PRO A 392 15.74 -30.68 1.44
N ILE A 393 15.82 -30.95 0.15
CA ILE A 393 14.66 -31.14 -0.72
C ILE A 393 14.26 -32.61 -0.65
N PRO A 394 13.12 -32.96 -0.02
CA PRO A 394 12.71 -34.35 0.06
C PRO A 394 12.27 -34.86 -1.32
N ALA A 395 12.38 -36.17 -1.51
CA ALA A 395 11.64 -36.84 -2.58
C ALA A 395 10.14 -36.83 -2.22
N VAL A 396 9.29 -36.50 -3.19
CA VAL A 396 7.84 -36.56 -3.06
C VAL A 396 7.26 -37.44 -4.16
N SER A 397 6.17 -38.13 -3.88
CA SER A 397 5.55 -39.07 -4.82
C SER A 397 4.77 -38.39 -5.95
N LYS A 398 4.38 -37.13 -5.77
CA LYS A 398 3.59 -36.34 -6.72
C LYS A 398 4.14 -34.92 -6.86
N PRO A 399 4.11 -34.34 -8.07
CA PRO A 399 4.53 -32.96 -8.26
C PRO A 399 3.58 -31.98 -7.56
N LEU A 400 4.11 -30.84 -7.12
CA LEU A 400 3.34 -29.72 -6.57
C LEU A 400 3.28 -28.59 -7.60
N THR A 401 2.09 -28.02 -7.81
CA THR A 401 1.90 -26.88 -8.70
C THR A 401 1.98 -25.57 -7.93
N ILE A 402 2.67 -24.58 -8.50
CA ILE A 402 2.66 -23.19 -8.02
C ILE A 402 2.11 -22.32 -9.15
N ASN A 403 1.11 -21.52 -8.82
CA ASN A 403 0.50 -20.53 -9.69
C ASN A 403 0.87 -19.13 -9.17
N PHE A 404 1.59 -18.35 -9.98
CA PHE A 404 1.78 -16.92 -9.72
C PHE A 404 0.75 -16.14 -10.53
N ALA A 405 0.09 -15.18 -9.90
CA ALA A 405 -0.91 -14.33 -10.51
C ALA A 405 -0.63 -12.86 -10.14
N TRP A 406 -0.27 -12.06 -11.15
CA TRP A 406 0.15 -10.66 -10.95
C TRP A 406 -1.00 -9.72 -11.27
N LEU A 407 -1.52 -9.02 -10.26
CA LEU A 407 -2.48 -7.93 -10.47
C LEU A 407 -1.73 -6.62 -10.75
N LEU A 408 -1.90 -6.04 -11.93
CA LEU A 408 -1.41 -4.72 -12.30
C LEU A 408 -2.63 -3.81 -12.46
N ASN A 409 -2.78 -2.87 -11.55
CA ASN A 409 -3.90 -1.93 -11.54
C ASN A 409 -3.45 -0.54 -11.14
N GLN A 410 -4.04 0.49 -11.75
CA GLN A 410 -3.90 1.89 -11.35
C GLN A 410 -5.23 2.62 -11.58
N PRO A 411 -5.58 3.59 -10.73
CA PRO A 411 -6.78 4.40 -10.94
C PRO A 411 -6.71 5.18 -12.26
N ILE A 412 -7.88 5.44 -12.84
CA ILE A 412 -7.99 6.15 -14.12
C ILE A 412 -7.80 7.65 -13.88
N TYR A 413 -6.71 8.24 -14.38
CA TYR A 413 -6.54 9.69 -14.30
C TYR A 413 -7.16 10.42 -15.49
N ASN A 414 -7.85 11.53 -15.21
CA ASN A 414 -8.58 12.33 -16.21
C ASN A 414 -7.71 13.19 -17.13
N SER A 415 -6.39 13.17 -16.98
CA SER A 415 -5.48 13.94 -17.85
C SER A 415 -4.15 13.24 -18.04
N THR A 416 -3.60 13.37 -19.25
CA THR A 416 -2.35 12.74 -19.67
C THR A 416 -1.16 13.13 -18.80
N GLY A 417 -1.14 14.38 -18.34
CA GLY A 417 -0.13 14.87 -17.39
C GLY A 417 -0.21 14.12 -16.06
N LYS A 418 -1.40 13.92 -15.51
CA LYS A 418 -1.60 13.11 -14.29
C LYS A 418 -1.29 11.64 -14.53
N ILE A 419 -1.69 11.07 -15.67
CA ILE A 419 -1.34 9.69 -16.02
C ILE A 419 0.18 9.52 -16.00
N LYS A 420 0.93 10.40 -16.68
CA LYS A 420 2.40 10.35 -16.68
C LYS A 420 2.98 10.51 -15.29
N ALA A 421 2.49 11.48 -14.51
CA ALA A 421 3.00 11.75 -13.17
C ALA A 421 2.87 10.55 -12.22
N ASN A 422 1.82 9.73 -12.39
CA ASN A 422 1.58 8.57 -11.54
C ASN A 422 2.14 7.26 -12.12
N LEU A 423 2.15 7.07 -13.45
CA LEU A 423 2.62 5.82 -14.07
C LEU A 423 4.13 5.77 -14.30
N VAL A 424 4.78 6.89 -14.62
CA VAL A 424 6.23 6.91 -14.88
C VAL A 424 7.06 6.38 -13.70
N PRO A 425 6.75 6.74 -12.43
CA PRO A 425 7.43 6.15 -11.28
C PRO A 425 7.30 4.63 -11.16
N LEU A 426 6.23 4.04 -11.70
CA LEU A 426 5.96 2.59 -11.65
C LEU A 426 6.55 1.82 -12.84
N ALA A 427 7.00 2.52 -13.89
CA ALA A 427 7.60 1.91 -15.08
C ALA A 427 8.72 0.89 -14.79
N PRO A 428 9.62 1.10 -13.81
CA PRO A 428 10.62 0.10 -13.43
C PRO A 428 10.00 -1.22 -12.96
N VAL A 429 8.90 -1.18 -12.19
CA VAL A 429 8.24 -2.38 -11.67
C VAL A 429 7.66 -3.21 -12.82
N TYR A 430 6.90 -2.57 -13.71
CA TYR A 430 6.33 -3.24 -14.89
C TYR A 430 7.41 -3.83 -15.80
N SER A 431 8.54 -3.14 -15.95
CA SER A 431 9.69 -3.62 -16.72
C SER A 431 10.37 -4.81 -16.05
N ASN A 432 10.51 -4.79 -14.72
CA ASN A 432 11.19 -5.85 -13.96
C ASN A 432 10.42 -7.17 -14.03
N ILE A 433 9.08 -7.14 -13.98
CA ILE A 433 8.25 -8.33 -14.18
C ILE A 433 8.50 -8.92 -15.58
N VAL A 434 8.52 -8.11 -16.64
CA VAL A 434 8.80 -8.61 -18.00
C VAL A 434 10.21 -9.23 -18.08
N LYS A 435 11.23 -8.54 -17.56
CA LYS A 435 12.62 -9.03 -17.56
C LYS A 435 12.76 -10.35 -16.80
N LEU A 436 12.07 -10.48 -15.66
CA LEU A 436 12.04 -11.71 -14.86
C LEU A 436 11.55 -12.90 -15.70
N TYR A 437 10.43 -12.76 -16.42
CA TYR A 437 9.88 -13.84 -17.24
C TYR A 437 10.65 -14.07 -18.55
N GLN A 438 11.35 -13.06 -19.07
CA GLN A 438 12.32 -13.25 -20.15
C GLN A 438 13.51 -14.11 -19.70
N LYS A 439 13.98 -13.93 -18.46
CA LYS A 439 15.05 -14.73 -17.85
C LYS A 439 14.58 -16.14 -17.44
N HIS A 440 13.30 -16.30 -17.11
CA HIS A 440 12.69 -17.57 -16.72
C HIS A 440 11.56 -18.00 -17.66
N PRO A 441 11.83 -18.28 -18.95
CA PRO A 441 10.78 -18.53 -19.95
C PRO A 441 9.97 -19.81 -19.72
N THR A 442 10.45 -20.71 -18.85
CA THR A 442 9.74 -21.95 -18.48
C THR A 442 8.74 -21.74 -17.33
N VAL A 443 8.80 -20.60 -16.64
CA VAL A 443 7.81 -20.26 -15.60
C VAL A 443 6.57 -19.72 -16.31
N ARG A 444 5.43 -20.38 -16.09
CA ARG A 444 4.12 -19.97 -16.57
C ARG A 444 3.37 -19.30 -15.42
N SER A 445 2.71 -18.18 -15.68
CA SER A 445 1.94 -17.46 -14.68
C SER A 445 0.71 -16.79 -15.30
N ASP A 446 -0.17 -16.27 -14.46
CA ASP A 446 -1.28 -15.42 -14.87
C ASP A 446 -0.91 -13.95 -14.74
N ILE A 447 -1.37 -13.14 -15.68
CA ILE A 447 -1.24 -11.68 -15.66
C ILE A 447 -2.63 -11.05 -15.72
N ILE A 448 -2.93 -10.23 -14.73
CA ILE A 448 -4.17 -9.46 -14.62
C ILE A 448 -3.78 -8.00 -14.81
N ILE A 449 -4.06 -7.45 -15.99
CA ILE A 449 -3.90 -6.01 -16.26
C ILE A 449 -5.30 -5.43 -16.27
N SER A 450 -5.64 -4.48 -15.41
CA SER A 450 -6.96 -3.84 -15.49
C SER A 450 -7.11 -3.09 -16.81
N GLY A 451 -8.32 -3.03 -17.36
CA GLY A 451 -8.62 -2.22 -18.54
C GLY A 451 -8.21 -0.76 -18.35
N ALA A 452 -8.42 -0.20 -17.15
CA ALA A 452 -7.97 1.11 -16.72
C ALA A 452 -6.46 1.33 -16.91
N LEU A 453 -5.63 0.40 -16.43
CA LEU A 453 -4.17 0.51 -16.59
C LEU A 453 -3.76 0.33 -18.06
N LEU A 454 -4.37 -0.63 -18.76
CA LEU A 454 -4.06 -0.91 -20.16
C LEU A 454 -4.38 0.28 -21.06
N TYR A 455 -5.53 0.93 -20.88
CA TYR A 455 -5.89 2.18 -21.55
C TYR A 455 -4.85 3.27 -21.31
N GLN A 456 -4.43 3.45 -20.07
CA GLN A 456 -3.41 4.45 -19.73
C GLN A 456 -2.04 4.12 -20.31
N TRP A 457 -1.64 2.84 -20.39
CA TRP A 457 -0.45 2.41 -21.11
C TRP A 457 -0.54 2.74 -22.60
N MET A 458 -1.67 2.51 -23.25
CA MET A 458 -1.84 2.90 -24.65
C MET A 458 -1.61 4.41 -24.84
N LEU A 459 -2.08 5.24 -23.90
CA LEU A 459 -1.93 6.70 -23.97
C LEU A 459 -0.50 7.21 -23.75
N VAL A 460 0.24 6.64 -22.78
CA VAL A 460 1.51 7.25 -22.33
C VAL A 460 2.69 6.29 -22.24
N SER A 461 2.48 4.99 -22.37
CA SER A 461 3.53 3.96 -22.26
C SER A 461 3.26 2.73 -23.16
N PRO A 462 3.03 2.91 -24.48
CA PRO A 462 2.64 1.83 -25.38
C PRO A 462 3.67 0.70 -25.47
N GLN A 463 4.93 0.97 -25.12
CA GLN A 463 5.97 -0.05 -25.03
C GLN A 463 5.61 -1.19 -24.06
N PHE A 464 4.86 -0.93 -22.98
CA PHE A 464 4.41 -1.99 -22.08
C PHE A 464 3.41 -2.92 -22.74
N VAL A 465 2.49 -2.40 -23.56
CA VAL A 465 1.56 -3.22 -24.32
C VAL A 465 2.33 -4.20 -25.22
N SER A 466 3.37 -3.73 -25.92
CA SER A 466 4.23 -4.60 -26.73
C SER A 466 5.00 -5.64 -25.90
N MET A 467 5.63 -5.20 -24.80
CA MET A 467 6.41 -6.08 -23.92
C MET A 467 5.58 -7.22 -23.32
N TYR A 468 4.41 -6.91 -22.76
CA TYR A 468 3.50 -7.91 -22.19
C TYR A 468 2.83 -8.75 -23.28
N GLY A 469 2.41 -8.14 -24.39
CA GLY A 469 1.84 -8.86 -25.53
C GLY A 469 2.76 -9.93 -26.09
N ASN A 470 4.07 -9.68 -26.12
CA ASN A 470 5.06 -10.68 -26.53
C ASN A 470 5.14 -11.89 -25.58
N LEU A 471 4.99 -11.69 -24.27
CA LEU A 471 4.97 -12.79 -23.29
C LEU A 471 3.65 -13.56 -23.30
N ILE A 472 2.52 -12.87 -23.56
CA ILE A 472 1.20 -13.47 -23.73
C ILE A 472 1.18 -14.34 -25.00
N LYS A 473 1.66 -13.83 -26.14
CA LYS A 473 1.75 -14.60 -27.40
C LYS A 473 2.62 -15.85 -27.30
N LYS A 474 3.66 -15.83 -26.46
CA LYS A 474 4.52 -16.99 -26.14
C LYS A 474 3.87 -17.98 -25.14
N GLY A 475 2.70 -17.63 -24.61
CA GLY A 475 1.99 -18.32 -23.54
C GLY A 475 2.72 -18.27 -22.19
N THR A 476 3.77 -17.44 -22.03
CA THR A 476 4.51 -17.31 -20.77
C THR A 476 3.60 -16.71 -19.71
N PHE A 477 2.81 -15.72 -20.12
CA PHE A 477 1.67 -15.24 -19.37
C PHE A 477 0.37 -15.76 -19.98
N ASN A 478 -0.52 -16.22 -19.12
CA ASN A 478 -1.93 -16.34 -19.42
C ASN A 478 -2.65 -15.05 -19.01
N LEU A 479 -3.42 -14.47 -19.92
CA LEU A 479 -4.15 -13.23 -19.67
C LEU A 479 -5.47 -13.54 -18.96
N VAL A 480 -5.78 -12.80 -17.91
CA VAL A 480 -7.00 -12.98 -17.09
C VAL A 480 -7.82 -11.69 -17.11
N ALA A 481 -9.14 -11.84 -17.18
CA ALA A 481 -10.10 -10.73 -17.13
C ALA A 481 -10.26 -10.19 -15.70
N THR A 482 -10.69 -8.95 -15.57
CA THR A 482 -11.14 -8.31 -14.32
C THR A 482 -12.25 -7.31 -14.66
N GLY A 483 -12.70 -6.48 -13.72
CA GLY A 483 -13.51 -5.30 -14.04
C GLY A 483 -12.62 -4.19 -14.63
N TYR A 484 -13.05 -3.56 -15.72
CA TYR A 484 -12.26 -2.55 -16.44
C TYR A 484 -11.67 -1.48 -15.51
N GLY A 485 -12.50 -0.85 -14.69
CA GLY A 485 -12.12 0.18 -13.72
C GLY A 485 -11.76 -0.37 -12.34
N ASN A 486 -11.45 -1.67 -12.18
CA ASN A 486 -11.25 -2.32 -10.89
C ASN A 486 -12.32 -1.94 -9.81
N PRO A 487 -13.63 -1.99 -10.11
CA PRO A 487 -14.65 -1.55 -9.15
C PRO A 487 -14.93 -2.63 -8.09
N LEU A 488 -15.45 -2.23 -6.94
CA LEU A 488 -15.79 -3.16 -5.86
C LEU A 488 -17.13 -3.87 -6.16
N PHE A 489 -17.06 -4.99 -6.87
CA PHE A 489 -18.23 -5.69 -7.45
C PHE A 489 -19.43 -5.90 -6.51
N PRO A 490 -19.27 -6.32 -5.24
CA PRO A 490 -20.41 -6.50 -4.34
C PRO A 490 -21.27 -5.24 -4.10
N PHE A 491 -20.82 -4.06 -4.55
CA PHE A 491 -21.46 -2.77 -4.30
C PHE A 491 -21.93 -2.04 -5.57
N ILE A 492 -21.83 -2.68 -6.73
CA ILE A 492 -22.36 -2.19 -8.00
C ILE A 492 -23.41 -3.17 -8.56
N SER A 493 -24.19 -2.74 -9.54
CA SER A 493 -25.26 -3.56 -10.11
C SER A 493 -24.73 -4.70 -10.99
N THR A 494 -25.52 -5.76 -11.15
CA THR A 494 -25.22 -6.91 -12.04
C THR A 494 -24.93 -6.45 -13.47
N GLU A 495 -25.72 -5.50 -13.97
CA GLU A 495 -25.55 -4.91 -15.30
C GLU A 495 -24.23 -4.14 -15.39
N GLU A 496 -23.88 -3.36 -14.36
CA GLU A 496 -22.59 -2.65 -14.30
C GLU A 496 -21.41 -3.62 -14.33
N ILE A 497 -21.49 -4.70 -13.55
CA ILE A 497 -20.46 -5.74 -13.50
C ILE A 497 -20.28 -6.35 -14.90
N LYS A 498 -21.39 -6.69 -15.57
CA LYS A 498 -21.36 -7.31 -16.89
C LYS A 498 -20.67 -6.41 -17.92
N GLU A 499 -21.02 -5.13 -17.95
CA GLU A 499 -20.43 -4.13 -18.87
C GLU A 499 -18.94 -3.87 -18.55
N GLN A 500 -18.58 -3.71 -17.27
CA GLN A 500 -17.18 -3.54 -16.85
C GLN A 500 -16.29 -4.72 -17.27
N ILE A 501 -16.81 -5.95 -17.21
CA ILE A 501 -16.10 -7.14 -17.69
C ILE A 501 -15.99 -7.12 -19.22
N GLY A 502 -17.08 -6.82 -19.92
CA GLY A 502 -17.09 -6.74 -21.39
C GLY A 502 -16.03 -5.76 -21.91
N MET A 503 -15.99 -4.55 -21.34
CA MET A 503 -14.99 -3.53 -21.69
C MET A 503 -13.55 -4.00 -21.45
N ASP A 504 -13.29 -4.66 -20.32
CA ASP A 504 -11.96 -5.21 -20.01
C ASP A 504 -11.53 -6.27 -21.03
N MET A 505 -12.45 -7.15 -21.41
CA MET A 505 -12.20 -8.18 -22.42
C MET A 505 -11.97 -7.56 -23.80
N ASP A 506 -12.72 -6.53 -24.17
CA ASP A 506 -12.63 -5.88 -25.47
C ASP A 506 -11.31 -5.12 -25.64
N ILE A 507 -10.89 -4.33 -24.63
CA ILE A 507 -9.59 -3.64 -24.69
C ILE A 507 -8.42 -4.63 -24.71
N LYS A 508 -8.53 -5.77 -24.03
CA LYS A 508 -7.54 -6.86 -24.06
C LYS A 508 -7.48 -7.55 -25.41
N GLN A 509 -8.63 -7.85 -26.01
CA GLN A 509 -8.71 -8.41 -27.35
C GLN A 509 -8.09 -7.44 -28.37
N LEU A 510 -8.34 -6.14 -28.23
CA LEU A 510 -7.73 -5.11 -29.07
C LEU A 510 -6.20 -5.04 -28.88
N ALA A 511 -5.73 -4.98 -27.64
CA ALA A 511 -4.32 -4.77 -27.33
C ALA A 511 -3.43 -6.00 -27.58
N PHE A 512 -3.95 -7.20 -27.32
CA PHE A 512 -3.16 -8.44 -27.32
C PHE A 512 -3.64 -9.49 -28.33
N GLY A 513 -4.83 -9.32 -28.92
CA GLY A 513 -5.42 -10.31 -29.81
C GLY A 513 -5.97 -11.55 -29.10
N VAL A 514 -6.15 -11.50 -27.77
CA VAL A 514 -6.55 -12.63 -26.93
C VAL A 514 -7.77 -12.27 -26.09
N LYS A 515 -8.79 -13.13 -26.13
CA LYS A 515 -9.95 -13.06 -25.23
C LYS A 515 -9.70 -13.94 -24.00
N PRO A 516 -9.61 -13.37 -22.78
CA PRO A 516 -9.39 -14.16 -21.57
C PRO A 516 -10.57 -15.08 -21.25
N ASN A 517 -10.32 -16.22 -20.60
CA ASN A 517 -11.35 -17.15 -20.14
C ASN A 517 -11.38 -17.34 -18.61
N GLY A 518 -10.42 -16.74 -17.91
CA GLY A 518 -10.32 -16.68 -16.45
C GLY A 518 -10.65 -15.30 -15.92
N PHE A 519 -11.06 -15.23 -14.66
CA PHE A 519 -11.49 -13.98 -14.00
C PHE A 519 -10.80 -13.73 -12.67
N PHE A 520 -10.39 -12.49 -12.45
CA PHE A 520 -9.91 -12.00 -11.17
C PHE A 520 -10.90 -10.98 -10.63
N PHE A 521 -11.58 -11.29 -9.53
CA PHE A 521 -12.47 -10.33 -8.89
C PHE A 521 -11.64 -9.16 -8.35
N PRO A 522 -11.99 -7.89 -8.66
CA PRO A 522 -11.32 -6.73 -8.07
C PRO A 522 -11.22 -6.87 -6.55
N GLU A 523 -10.01 -6.74 -5.99
CA GLU A 523 -9.72 -6.89 -4.56
C GLU A 523 -10.02 -8.28 -3.96
N LEU A 524 -10.18 -9.28 -4.84
CA LEU A 524 -10.81 -10.57 -4.54
C LEU A 524 -12.16 -10.41 -3.81
N ALA A 525 -12.83 -9.28 -4.01
CA ALA A 525 -14.10 -8.95 -3.37
C ALA A 525 -15.23 -9.74 -4.01
N TYR A 526 -15.86 -10.59 -3.20
CA TYR A 526 -16.88 -11.52 -3.64
C TYR A 526 -18.13 -11.44 -2.76
N ALA A 527 -19.29 -11.62 -3.38
CA ALA A 527 -20.59 -11.87 -2.76
C ALA A 527 -21.45 -12.62 -3.78
N ASP A 528 -22.48 -13.34 -3.35
CA ASP A 528 -23.21 -14.27 -4.24
C ASP A 528 -23.66 -13.70 -5.59
N GLY A 529 -24.17 -12.47 -5.59
CA GLY A 529 -24.66 -11.78 -6.78
C GLY A 529 -23.60 -11.49 -7.85
N VAL A 530 -22.30 -11.62 -7.55
CA VAL A 530 -21.24 -11.32 -8.53
C VAL A 530 -20.98 -12.48 -9.49
N LEU A 531 -21.41 -13.71 -9.17
CA LEU A 531 -21.08 -14.89 -9.97
C LEU A 531 -21.81 -14.91 -11.32
N GLU A 532 -23.10 -14.59 -11.32
CA GLU A 532 -23.94 -14.57 -12.52
C GLU A 532 -23.33 -13.70 -13.64
N PRO A 533 -23.06 -12.39 -13.45
CA PRO A 533 -22.57 -11.53 -14.53
C PRO A 533 -21.18 -11.95 -15.04
N VAL A 534 -20.35 -12.58 -14.21
CA VAL A 534 -19.06 -13.14 -14.62
C VAL A 534 -19.27 -14.34 -15.56
N VAL A 535 -20.13 -15.29 -15.19
CA VAL A 535 -20.43 -16.48 -16.02
C VAL A 535 -21.14 -16.09 -17.32
N GLN A 536 -22.02 -15.08 -17.28
CA GLN A 536 -22.69 -14.55 -18.49
C GLN A 536 -21.68 -14.01 -19.52
N ASN A 537 -20.53 -13.48 -19.07
CA ASN A 537 -19.41 -13.05 -19.91
C ASN A 537 -18.53 -14.21 -20.43
N LYS A 538 -18.98 -15.47 -20.27
CA LYS A 538 -18.31 -16.69 -20.76
C LYS A 538 -16.95 -16.96 -20.10
N LEU A 539 -16.76 -16.42 -18.90
CA LEU A 539 -15.61 -16.72 -18.05
C LEU A 539 -15.90 -18.03 -17.31
N THR A 540 -14.91 -18.92 -17.26
CA THR A 540 -15.11 -20.33 -16.87
C THR A 540 -14.40 -20.70 -15.57
N TRP A 541 -13.46 -19.86 -15.15
CA TRP A 541 -12.73 -20.02 -13.90
C TRP A 541 -12.31 -18.66 -13.31
N GLY A 542 -11.96 -18.61 -12.03
CA GLY A 542 -11.42 -17.38 -11.43
C GLY A 542 -10.70 -17.57 -10.10
N TYR A 543 -10.39 -16.47 -9.43
CA TYR A 543 -9.70 -16.46 -8.13
C TYR A 543 -10.61 -16.08 -6.98
N LEU A 544 -10.38 -16.62 -5.78
CA LEU A 544 -11.04 -16.20 -4.54
C LEU A 544 -10.02 -16.00 -3.43
N SER A 545 -10.39 -15.23 -2.41
CA SER A 545 -9.60 -15.14 -1.17
C SER A 545 -9.85 -16.37 -0.30
N ASP A 546 -8.79 -17.02 0.18
CA ASP A 546 -8.87 -18.03 1.24
C ASP A 546 -9.56 -17.50 2.48
N ILE A 547 -9.25 -16.28 2.92
CA ILE A 547 -9.88 -15.67 4.10
C ILE A 547 -11.39 -15.51 3.93
N ALA A 548 -11.85 -15.13 2.73
CA ALA A 548 -13.29 -14.99 2.45
C ALA A 548 -14.01 -16.34 2.43
N VAL A 549 -13.36 -17.38 1.89
CA VAL A 549 -13.90 -18.75 1.95
C VAL A 549 -13.90 -19.26 3.39
N ASP A 550 -12.80 -19.09 4.12
CA ASP A 550 -12.65 -19.52 5.52
C ASP A 550 -13.71 -18.90 6.41
N THR A 551 -13.99 -17.61 6.28
CA THR A 551 -15.05 -16.94 7.05
C THR A 551 -16.42 -17.59 6.82
N GLY A 552 -16.72 -17.96 5.58
CA GLY A 552 -17.97 -18.61 5.19
C GLY A 552 -18.11 -20.08 5.59
N TYR A 553 -16.98 -20.73 5.85
CA TYR A 553 -16.89 -22.17 6.04
C TYR A 553 -16.05 -22.60 7.25
N LYS A 554 -15.80 -21.70 8.20
CA LYS A 554 -14.99 -21.91 9.41
C LYS A 554 -15.34 -23.16 10.22
N ASP A 555 -16.59 -23.61 10.13
CA ASP A 555 -17.11 -24.78 10.84
C ASP A 555 -16.88 -26.10 10.08
N MET A 556 -16.17 -26.07 8.95
CA MET A 556 -15.82 -27.25 8.14
C MET A 556 -14.30 -27.53 8.21
N PRO A 557 -13.86 -28.52 9.01
CA PRO A 557 -12.44 -28.77 9.29
C PRO A 557 -11.63 -29.32 8.10
N ASP A 558 -12.30 -29.82 7.06
CA ASP A 558 -11.66 -30.56 5.95
C ASP A 558 -11.48 -29.75 4.66
N ILE A 559 -11.63 -28.42 4.72
CA ILE A 559 -11.45 -27.59 3.53
C ILE A 559 -9.96 -27.44 3.21
N ASP A 560 -9.57 -27.87 2.01
CA ASP A 560 -8.23 -27.64 1.50
C ASP A 560 -8.26 -26.51 0.46
N TYR A 561 -7.86 -25.32 0.88
CA TYR A 561 -7.76 -24.13 0.02
C TYR A 561 -6.75 -24.31 -1.13
N ARG A 562 -5.90 -25.33 -1.06
CA ARG A 562 -4.90 -25.62 -2.11
C ARG A 562 -5.45 -26.53 -3.20
N LYS A 563 -6.74 -26.89 -3.18
CA LYS A 563 -7.39 -27.68 -4.23
C LYS A 563 -8.13 -26.78 -5.23
N PRO A 564 -7.98 -27.01 -6.55
CA PRO A 564 -8.89 -26.47 -7.53
C PRO A 564 -10.33 -26.81 -7.17
N SER A 565 -11.16 -25.79 -7.06
CA SER A 565 -12.51 -25.87 -6.51
C SER A 565 -13.55 -25.41 -7.55
N ARG A 566 -14.83 -25.58 -7.23
CA ARG A 566 -15.95 -25.04 -8.00
C ARG A 566 -16.80 -24.17 -7.07
N ILE A 567 -17.15 -22.97 -7.51
CA ILE A 567 -18.17 -22.14 -6.85
C ILE A 567 -19.51 -22.30 -7.54
N MET A 568 -20.58 -22.36 -6.76
CA MET A 568 -21.93 -22.62 -7.22
C MET A 568 -22.90 -21.60 -6.62
N SER A 569 -23.67 -20.93 -7.47
CA SER A 569 -24.84 -20.13 -7.11
C SER A 569 -26.07 -20.69 -7.84
N LYS A 570 -27.26 -20.10 -7.63
CA LYS A 570 -28.51 -20.55 -8.25
C LYS A 570 -28.44 -20.43 -9.78
N GLY A 571 -28.19 -21.56 -10.45
CA GLY A 571 -28.12 -21.65 -11.91
C GLY A 571 -26.75 -21.31 -12.53
N PHE A 572 -25.75 -20.95 -11.72
CA PHE A 572 -24.43 -20.56 -12.19
C PHE A 572 -23.34 -21.31 -11.46
N ALA A 573 -22.28 -21.69 -12.17
CA ALA A 573 -21.10 -22.29 -11.56
C ALA A 573 -19.85 -21.85 -12.32
N MET A 574 -18.74 -21.72 -11.57
CA MET A 574 -17.44 -21.38 -12.12
C MET A 574 -16.35 -22.17 -11.38
N ASN A 575 -15.26 -22.54 -12.04
CA ASN A 575 -14.13 -23.14 -11.33
C ASN A 575 -13.35 -22.04 -10.57
N ALA A 576 -12.68 -22.38 -9.48
CA ALA A 576 -12.00 -21.40 -8.64
C ALA A 576 -10.64 -21.91 -8.16
N LEU A 577 -9.64 -21.04 -8.24
CA LEU A 577 -8.39 -21.14 -7.51
C LEU A 577 -8.48 -20.25 -6.27
N ILE A 578 -8.09 -20.77 -5.12
CA ILE A 578 -8.13 -20.01 -3.88
C ILE A 578 -6.73 -19.47 -3.59
N ARG A 579 -6.61 -18.16 -3.42
CA ARG A 579 -5.36 -17.48 -3.06
C ARG A 579 -4.84 -18.05 -1.74
N ASP A 580 -3.53 -18.27 -1.65
CA ASP A 580 -2.85 -18.71 -0.44
C ASP A 580 -2.24 -17.50 0.29
N SER A 581 -2.94 -16.97 1.29
CA SER A 581 -2.51 -15.79 2.06
C SER A 581 -1.17 -16.02 2.76
N LYS A 582 -0.92 -17.24 3.25
CA LYS A 582 0.33 -17.57 3.94
C LYS A 582 1.52 -17.48 2.97
N ALA A 583 1.39 -18.09 1.80
CA ALA A 583 2.38 -17.97 0.72
C ALA A 583 2.68 -16.51 0.37
N VAL A 584 1.63 -15.70 0.17
CA VAL A 584 1.78 -14.29 -0.20
C VAL A 584 2.45 -13.48 0.91
N ASN A 585 2.04 -13.68 2.18
CA ASN A 585 2.61 -12.96 3.32
C ASN A 585 4.09 -13.28 3.54
N ILE A 586 4.52 -14.51 3.30
CA ILE A 586 5.95 -14.85 3.30
C ILE A 586 6.67 -14.03 2.23
N LEU A 587 6.18 -14.03 0.98
CA LEU A 587 6.86 -13.36 -0.13
C LEU A 587 6.85 -11.83 -0.06
N LEU A 588 5.88 -11.22 0.61
CA LEU A 588 5.83 -9.78 0.85
C LEU A 588 7.02 -9.27 1.68
N LYS A 589 7.68 -10.14 2.46
CA LYS A 589 8.88 -9.79 3.24
C LYS A 589 10.09 -9.47 2.35
N LYS A 590 10.17 -10.02 1.13
CA LYS A 590 11.24 -9.77 0.13
C LYS A 590 12.69 -9.95 0.62
N THR A 591 12.93 -10.90 1.53
CA THR A 591 14.29 -11.21 2.03
C THR A 591 14.76 -12.58 1.58
N ASP A 592 16.06 -12.84 1.60
CA ASP A 592 16.57 -14.20 1.34
C ASP A 592 15.99 -15.24 2.33
N LYS A 593 15.70 -14.80 3.57
CA LYS A 593 14.97 -15.57 4.58
C LYS A 593 13.56 -15.93 4.11
N ALA A 594 12.83 -14.99 3.52
CA ALA A 594 11.50 -15.24 2.96
C ALA A 594 11.50 -16.30 1.85
N ILE A 595 12.56 -16.36 1.04
CA ILE A 595 12.69 -17.41 0.01
C ILE A 595 12.77 -18.79 0.67
N ASP A 596 13.60 -18.92 1.69
CA ASP A 596 13.80 -20.19 2.39
C ASP A 596 12.55 -20.58 3.22
N GLU A 597 11.89 -19.61 3.87
CA GLU A 597 10.57 -19.79 4.50
C GLU A 597 9.52 -20.29 3.47
N PHE A 598 9.51 -19.70 2.28
CA PHE A 598 8.60 -20.11 1.21
C PHE A 598 8.92 -21.52 0.72
N ILE A 599 10.19 -21.89 0.58
CA ILE A 599 10.61 -23.25 0.20
C ILE A 599 10.18 -24.27 1.27
N LEU A 600 10.38 -23.97 2.56
CA LEU A 600 9.92 -24.84 3.64
C LEU A 600 8.39 -24.99 3.62
N TYR A 601 7.68 -23.89 3.35
CA TYR A 601 6.23 -23.94 3.18
C TYR A 601 5.82 -24.82 1.99
N VAL A 602 6.44 -24.63 0.82
CA VAL A 602 6.23 -25.44 -0.39
C VAL A 602 6.50 -26.93 -0.13
N ILE A 603 7.57 -27.27 0.60
CA ILE A 603 7.87 -28.66 1.01
C ILE A 603 6.76 -29.21 1.90
N SER A 604 6.31 -28.43 2.90
CA SER A 604 5.24 -28.87 3.80
C SER A 604 3.95 -29.20 3.06
N VAL A 605 3.60 -28.41 2.03
CA VAL A 605 2.44 -28.65 1.17
C VAL A 605 2.68 -29.87 0.27
N ALA A 606 3.87 -30.00 -0.31
CA ALA A 606 4.20 -31.12 -1.20
C ALA A 606 4.14 -32.48 -0.48
N LEU A 607 4.56 -32.55 0.79
CA LEU A 607 4.45 -33.76 1.60
C LEU A 607 3.00 -34.15 1.92
N GLN A 608 2.08 -33.17 1.94
CA GLN A 608 0.65 -33.39 2.12
C GLN A 608 -0.08 -33.69 0.79
N ASN A 609 0.55 -33.43 -0.35
CA ASN A 609 -0.03 -33.52 -1.69
C ASN A 609 -0.11 -34.97 -2.22
N LYS A 610 -0.98 -35.78 -1.60
CA LYS A 610 -1.10 -37.23 -1.91
C LYS A 610 -1.61 -37.54 -3.32
N ASP A 611 -2.49 -36.70 -3.88
CA ASP A 611 -3.14 -36.89 -5.19
C ASP A 611 -2.40 -36.20 -6.35
N GLY A 612 -1.50 -35.26 -6.07
CA GLY A 612 -0.81 -34.46 -7.07
C GLY A 612 -1.60 -33.26 -7.60
N ASN A 613 -2.76 -32.95 -7.01
CA ASN A 613 -3.64 -31.87 -7.48
C ASN A 613 -3.53 -30.58 -6.67
N SER A 614 -2.68 -30.53 -5.65
CA SER A 614 -2.52 -29.33 -4.83
C SER A 614 -1.83 -28.20 -5.61
N VAL A 615 -2.30 -26.98 -5.41
CA VAL A 615 -1.83 -25.75 -6.04
C VAL A 615 -1.59 -24.70 -4.95
N ILE A 616 -0.38 -24.15 -4.90
CA ILE A 616 -0.11 -22.93 -4.14
C ILE A 616 -0.37 -21.73 -5.06
N VAL A 617 -1.32 -20.88 -4.71
CA VAL A 617 -1.73 -19.72 -5.52
C VAL A 617 -1.18 -18.44 -4.89
N VAL A 618 -0.14 -17.89 -5.51
CA VAL A 618 0.46 -16.60 -5.14
C VAL A 618 -0.17 -15.51 -6.00
N ALA A 619 -1.28 -14.94 -5.52
CA ALA A 619 -2.00 -13.85 -6.18
C ALA A 619 -1.85 -12.54 -5.41
N ASN A 620 -1.24 -11.51 -6.00
CA ASN A 620 -1.07 -10.20 -5.37
C ASN A 620 -0.78 -9.10 -6.39
N ASN A 621 -0.79 -7.85 -5.95
CA ASN A 621 -0.37 -6.69 -6.74
C ASN A 621 1.09 -6.84 -7.18
N GLY A 622 1.34 -6.70 -8.48
CA GLY A 622 2.68 -6.73 -9.05
C GLY A 622 3.53 -5.57 -8.55
N GLU A 623 2.92 -4.44 -8.20
CA GLU A 623 3.56 -3.31 -7.52
C GLU A 623 4.16 -3.70 -6.17
N PHE A 624 3.55 -4.69 -5.49
CA PHE A 624 4.01 -5.14 -4.18
C PHE A 624 4.99 -6.28 -4.24
N ILE A 625 4.79 -7.31 -5.07
CA ILE A 625 5.69 -8.48 -5.09
C ILE A 625 6.68 -8.48 -6.26
N GLY A 626 6.55 -7.57 -7.23
CA GLY A 626 7.34 -7.49 -8.47
C GLY A 626 8.77 -6.99 -8.32
N ASP A 627 9.41 -7.22 -7.18
CA ASP A 627 10.85 -7.00 -7.02
C ASP A 627 11.60 -8.00 -7.90
N GLY A 628 12.14 -7.51 -9.01
CA GLY A 628 12.78 -8.35 -10.02
C GLY A 628 13.99 -9.11 -9.50
N GLU A 629 14.75 -8.56 -8.55
CA GLU A 629 15.93 -9.24 -8.00
C GLU A 629 15.51 -10.35 -7.04
N PHE A 630 14.62 -10.02 -6.09
CA PHE A 630 14.10 -11.00 -5.13
C PHE A 630 13.40 -12.16 -5.84
N MET A 631 12.50 -11.86 -6.79
CA MET A 631 11.76 -12.88 -7.52
C MET A 631 12.65 -13.72 -8.44
N ASP A 632 13.73 -13.16 -8.98
CA ASP A 632 14.72 -13.90 -9.76
C ASP A 632 15.47 -14.94 -8.90
N LYS A 633 15.90 -14.55 -7.69
CA LYS A 633 16.48 -15.48 -6.71
C LYS A 633 15.50 -16.59 -6.34
N LEU A 634 14.24 -16.23 -6.08
CA LEU A 634 13.17 -17.18 -5.78
C LEU A 634 12.95 -18.18 -6.92
N PHE A 635 12.73 -17.70 -8.14
CA PHE A 635 12.48 -18.57 -9.30
C PHE A 635 13.67 -19.48 -9.60
N THR A 636 14.89 -18.96 -9.46
CA THR A 636 16.11 -19.74 -9.60
C THR A 636 16.14 -20.90 -8.61
N LYS A 637 15.85 -20.66 -7.32
CA LYS A 637 15.79 -21.72 -6.30
C LYS A 637 14.65 -22.70 -6.53
N LEU A 638 13.43 -22.24 -6.81
CA LEU A 638 12.29 -23.14 -7.03
C LEU A 638 12.49 -24.05 -8.24
N LYS A 639 13.18 -23.59 -9.29
CA LYS A 639 13.49 -24.40 -10.48
C LYS A 639 14.49 -25.53 -10.23
N THR A 640 15.28 -25.48 -9.16
CA THR A 640 16.17 -26.60 -8.80
C THR A 640 15.41 -27.75 -8.14
N ILE A 641 14.15 -27.54 -7.73
CA ILE A 641 13.32 -28.54 -7.07
C ILE A 641 12.55 -29.34 -8.14
N PRO A 642 12.90 -30.62 -8.38
CA PRO A 642 12.49 -31.36 -9.57
C PRO A 642 10.99 -31.70 -9.63
N TRP A 643 10.28 -31.59 -8.52
CA TRP A 643 8.84 -31.88 -8.40
C TRP A 643 7.97 -30.62 -8.40
N ILE A 644 8.55 -29.41 -8.47
CA ILE A 644 7.77 -28.17 -8.63
C ILE A 644 7.37 -27.95 -10.09
N ARG A 645 6.12 -27.54 -10.31
CA ARG A 645 5.60 -27.17 -11.63
C ARG A 645 4.99 -25.78 -11.58
N PHE A 646 5.38 -24.92 -12.51
CA PHE A 646 4.75 -23.61 -12.70
C PHE A 646 3.66 -23.74 -13.76
N LYS A 647 2.45 -23.29 -13.42
CA LYS A 647 1.26 -23.38 -14.27
C LYS A 647 0.43 -22.11 -14.14
N SER A 648 -0.15 -21.66 -15.24
CA SER A 648 -1.26 -20.70 -15.22
C SER A 648 -2.55 -21.38 -14.74
N GLY A 649 -3.57 -20.59 -14.37
CA GLY A 649 -4.88 -21.10 -14.00
C GLY A 649 -5.55 -21.89 -15.13
N GLU A 650 -5.40 -21.41 -16.37
CA GLU A 650 -5.90 -22.14 -17.54
C GLU A 650 -5.23 -23.51 -17.71
N ASP A 651 -3.91 -23.59 -17.54
CA ASP A 651 -3.15 -24.84 -17.59
C ASP A 651 -3.60 -25.84 -16.52
N ILE A 652 -4.00 -25.34 -15.34
CA ILE A 652 -4.50 -26.16 -14.22
C ILE A 652 -5.86 -26.76 -14.58
N PHE A 653 -6.83 -25.94 -14.99
CA PHE A 653 -8.20 -26.41 -15.28
C PHE A 653 -8.31 -27.23 -16.57
N LYS A 654 -7.32 -27.17 -17.47
CA LYS A 654 -7.20 -28.13 -18.60
C LYS A 654 -6.91 -29.56 -18.14
N LYS A 655 -6.41 -29.76 -16.92
CA LYS A 655 -5.94 -31.07 -16.42
C LYS A 655 -6.65 -31.55 -15.17
N VAL A 656 -7.09 -30.63 -14.32
CA VAL A 656 -7.68 -30.95 -13.02
C VAL A 656 -9.15 -30.59 -13.04
N ILE A 657 -10.00 -31.61 -12.83
CA ILE A 657 -11.43 -31.43 -12.59
C ILE A 657 -11.61 -31.14 -11.10
N PRO A 658 -12.22 -30.01 -10.71
CA PRO A 658 -12.48 -29.72 -9.31
C PRO A 658 -13.32 -30.79 -8.63
N THR A 659 -12.85 -31.28 -7.48
CA THR A 659 -13.59 -32.21 -6.62
C THR A 659 -14.24 -31.52 -5.43
N GLN A 660 -13.72 -30.36 -5.04
CA GLN A 660 -14.25 -29.52 -3.97
C GLN A 660 -15.23 -28.49 -4.56
N SER A 661 -16.37 -28.29 -3.89
CA SER A 661 -17.36 -27.29 -4.29
C SER A 661 -17.76 -26.40 -3.11
N PHE A 662 -17.93 -25.11 -3.40
CA PHE A 662 -18.41 -24.11 -2.45
C PHE A 662 -19.73 -23.51 -2.96
N LEU A 663 -20.70 -23.42 -2.05
CA LEU A 663 -21.87 -22.55 -2.20
C LEU A 663 -21.44 -21.09 -2.09
N SER A 664 -21.79 -20.34 -3.13
CA SER A 664 -21.48 -18.93 -3.33
C SER A 664 -22.09 -18.03 -2.24
N GLU A 665 -23.32 -18.32 -1.81
CA GLU A 665 -24.04 -17.61 -0.72
C GLU A 665 -23.35 -17.62 0.64
N LYS A 666 -22.37 -18.53 0.86
CA LYS A 666 -21.58 -18.57 2.09
C LYS A 666 -20.32 -17.72 2.01
N ILE A 667 -19.90 -17.30 0.83
CA ILE A 667 -18.66 -16.55 0.63
C ILE A 667 -19.00 -15.07 0.52
N SER A 668 -18.48 -14.27 1.44
CA SER A 668 -18.54 -12.81 1.35
C SER A 668 -17.28 -12.21 1.95
N GLY A 669 -16.65 -11.28 1.22
CA GLY A 669 -15.45 -10.59 1.67
C GLY A 669 -14.48 -10.33 0.52
N GLY A 670 -13.35 -9.67 0.83
CA GLY A 670 -12.19 -9.53 -0.07
C GLY A 670 -10.96 -10.20 0.52
N TRP A 671 -9.78 -9.92 -0.04
CA TRP A 671 -8.51 -10.41 0.52
C TRP A 671 -7.96 -9.59 1.71
N TYR A 672 -8.74 -8.64 2.23
CA TYR A 672 -8.38 -7.84 3.39
C TYR A 672 -8.96 -8.45 4.66
N TYR A 673 -8.08 -8.61 5.64
CA TYR A 673 -8.42 -9.07 6.98
C TYR A 673 -8.55 -7.87 7.91
N ASP A 674 -9.71 -7.70 8.54
CA ASP A 674 -9.88 -6.70 9.59
C ASP A 674 -9.34 -7.28 10.90
N ILE A 675 -8.22 -6.72 11.36
CA ILE A 675 -7.52 -7.16 12.56
C ILE A 675 -8.41 -7.01 13.80
N GLU A 676 -9.27 -5.98 13.85
CA GLU A 676 -10.11 -5.72 15.02
C GLU A 676 -11.23 -6.76 15.16
N THR A 677 -11.85 -7.12 14.04
CA THR A 677 -12.98 -8.06 14.05
C THR A 677 -12.56 -9.50 13.83
N GLN A 678 -11.31 -9.73 13.40
CA GLN A 678 -10.80 -11.03 12.98
C GLN A 678 -11.64 -11.68 11.87
N THR A 679 -12.20 -10.86 10.98
CA THR A 679 -13.04 -11.30 9.86
C THR A 679 -12.63 -10.62 8.57
N VAL A 680 -12.98 -11.22 7.43
CA VAL A 680 -12.94 -10.49 6.16
C VAL A 680 -13.88 -9.31 6.22
N SER A 681 -13.43 -8.19 5.66
CA SER A 681 -14.19 -6.96 5.74
C SER A 681 -14.02 -6.12 4.50
N TYR A 682 -15.10 -5.42 4.14
CA TYR A 682 -15.02 -4.32 3.19
C TYR A 682 -14.67 -3.00 3.89
N LYS A 683 -14.40 -3.01 5.21
CA LYS A 683 -14.25 -1.81 6.06
C LYS A 683 -13.32 -0.76 5.49
N ILE A 684 -12.21 -1.10 4.86
CA ILE A 684 -11.29 -0.11 4.28
C ILE A 684 -11.93 0.79 3.20
N TRP A 685 -13.03 0.37 2.59
CA TRP A 685 -13.83 1.18 1.65
C TRP A 685 -15.01 1.90 2.31
N PHE A 686 -15.29 1.66 3.60
CA PHE A 686 -16.47 2.17 4.33
C PHE A 686 -16.15 2.72 5.74
N ASP A 687 -14.90 2.72 6.16
CA ASP A 687 -14.42 3.14 7.51
C ASP A 687 -14.57 4.64 7.78
N HIS A 688 -15.01 5.41 6.78
CA HIS A 688 -15.25 6.85 6.89
C HIS A 688 -16.63 7.22 6.34
N PRO A 689 -17.42 8.09 7.03
CA PRO A 689 -18.77 8.48 6.58
C PRO A 689 -18.83 9.04 5.16
N MET A 690 -17.78 9.77 4.72
CA MET A 690 -17.69 10.26 3.34
C MET A 690 -17.56 9.13 2.33
N LYS A 691 -16.82 8.06 2.63
CA LYS A 691 -16.71 6.89 1.73
C LYS A 691 -18.05 6.18 1.63
N GLN A 692 -18.76 6.00 2.76
CA GLN A 692 -20.12 5.45 2.78
C GLN A 692 -21.07 6.28 1.92
N ALA A 693 -21.09 7.60 2.11
CA ALA A 693 -21.93 8.50 1.33
C ALA A 693 -21.63 8.44 -0.19
N ILE A 694 -20.35 8.31 -0.58
CA ILE A 694 -19.98 8.14 -1.99
C ILE A 694 -20.47 6.79 -2.53
N TRP A 695 -20.31 5.69 -1.79
CA TRP A 695 -20.83 4.39 -2.22
C TRP A 695 -22.34 4.33 -2.28
N ASP A 696 -23.04 4.96 -1.33
CA ASP A 696 -24.50 5.07 -1.35
C ASP A 696 -24.96 5.85 -2.58
N ASN A 697 -24.24 6.94 -2.92
CA ASN A 697 -24.46 7.71 -4.13
C ASN A 697 -24.23 6.85 -5.39
N ILE A 698 -23.09 6.17 -5.49
CA ILE A 698 -22.77 5.25 -6.60
C ILE A 698 -23.87 4.19 -6.75
N ARG A 699 -24.29 3.53 -5.66
CA ARG A 699 -25.33 2.48 -5.71
C ARG A 699 -26.69 3.03 -6.14
N ALA A 700 -27.10 4.18 -5.58
CA ALA A 700 -28.40 4.77 -5.87
C ALA A 700 -28.51 5.30 -7.29
N ASN A 701 -27.39 5.73 -7.89
CA ASN A 701 -27.39 6.46 -9.14
C ASN A 701 -26.73 5.71 -10.31
N GLY A 702 -25.80 4.79 -10.07
CA GLY A 702 -25.20 3.95 -11.11
C GLY A 702 -26.24 3.12 -11.87
N LYS A 703 -27.26 2.61 -11.16
CA LYS A 703 -28.41 1.95 -11.81
C LYS A 703 -29.15 2.87 -12.79
N LYS A 704 -29.32 4.15 -12.46
CA LYS A 704 -30.02 5.13 -13.33
C LYS A 704 -29.26 5.41 -14.61
N VAL A 705 -27.93 5.41 -14.55
CA VAL A 705 -27.07 5.51 -15.73
C VAL A 705 -27.34 4.32 -16.66
N LEU A 706 -27.42 3.11 -16.12
CA LEU A 706 -27.65 1.88 -16.90
C LEU A 706 -29.09 1.75 -17.42
N GLU A 707 -30.07 2.32 -16.74
CA GLU A 707 -31.46 2.40 -17.22
C GLU A 707 -31.57 3.17 -18.55
N ILE A 708 -30.61 4.05 -18.87
CA ILE A 708 -30.52 4.69 -20.18
C ILE A 708 -30.43 3.66 -21.31
N VAL A 709 -29.73 2.52 -21.11
CA VAL A 709 -29.62 1.46 -22.13
C VAL A 709 -31.00 0.95 -22.52
N SER A 710 -31.86 0.69 -21.53
CA SER A 710 -33.23 0.22 -21.78
C SER A 710 -34.07 1.31 -22.46
N ALA A 711 -33.95 2.56 -22.01
CA ALA A 711 -34.67 3.68 -22.62
C ALA A 711 -34.25 3.89 -24.10
N LYS A 712 -32.94 3.80 -24.38
CA LYS A 712 -32.39 3.88 -25.74
C LYS A 712 -32.91 2.74 -26.61
N GLN A 713 -32.93 1.51 -26.11
CA GLN A 713 -33.48 0.36 -26.84
C GLN A 713 -34.95 0.61 -27.22
N MET A 714 -35.77 1.12 -26.30
CA MET A 714 -37.17 1.46 -26.59
C MET A 714 -37.31 2.53 -27.69
N VAL A 715 -36.46 3.57 -27.68
CA VAL A 715 -36.45 4.59 -28.75
C VAL A 715 -36.01 3.99 -30.09
N SER A 716 -35.00 3.12 -30.06
CA SER A 716 -34.49 2.42 -31.25
C SER A 716 -35.52 1.46 -31.85
N ASP A 717 -36.29 0.74 -31.02
CA ASP A 717 -37.36 -0.16 -31.47
C ASP A 717 -38.49 0.58 -32.21
N LEU A 718 -38.67 1.88 -31.92
CA LEU A 718 -39.58 2.77 -32.64
C LEU A 718 -38.99 3.32 -33.95
N LYS A 719 -37.80 2.85 -34.35
CA LYS A 719 -37.03 3.30 -35.52
C LYS A 719 -36.73 4.80 -35.48
N LEU A 720 -36.57 5.36 -34.29
CA LEU A 720 -36.13 6.73 -34.09
C LEU A 720 -34.61 6.76 -33.93
N ASP A 721 -34.00 7.88 -34.33
CA ASP A 721 -32.56 8.04 -34.28
C ASP A 721 -32.05 8.28 -32.86
N THR A 722 -31.16 7.39 -32.39
CA THR A 722 -30.52 7.45 -31.07
C THR A 722 -29.05 7.87 -31.11
N SER A 723 -28.48 8.17 -32.28
CA SER A 723 -27.04 8.39 -32.47
C SER A 723 -26.43 9.45 -31.56
N TYR A 724 -27.12 10.58 -31.34
CA TYR A 724 -26.62 11.60 -30.41
C TYR A 724 -26.73 11.17 -28.93
N PRO A 725 -27.88 10.66 -28.44
CA PRO A 725 -27.95 9.98 -27.16
C PRO A 725 -26.92 8.87 -26.96
N ASP A 726 -26.61 8.09 -28.01
CA ASP A 726 -25.62 7.02 -28.00
C ASP A 726 -24.23 7.56 -27.64
N TYR A 727 -23.81 8.62 -28.34
CA TYR A 727 -22.54 9.29 -28.09
C TYR A 727 -22.43 9.85 -26.67
N LEU A 728 -23.48 10.53 -26.17
CA LEU A 728 -23.49 11.10 -24.83
C LEU A 728 -23.55 10.03 -23.72
N TYR A 729 -24.27 8.94 -23.96
CA TYR A 729 -24.32 7.81 -23.04
C TYR A 729 -22.93 7.20 -22.83
N ILE A 730 -22.14 7.09 -23.89
CA ILE A 730 -20.76 6.58 -23.80
C ILE A 730 -19.94 7.42 -22.82
N GLU A 731 -20.00 8.75 -22.89
CA GLU A 731 -19.27 9.62 -21.95
C GLU A 731 -19.80 9.51 -20.53
N THR A 732 -21.13 9.41 -20.39
CA THR A 732 -21.81 9.19 -19.11
C THR A 732 -21.30 7.92 -18.44
N TRP A 733 -21.19 6.85 -19.21
CA TRP A 733 -20.72 5.55 -18.77
C TRP A 733 -19.23 5.59 -18.37
N GLU A 734 -18.37 6.24 -19.16
CA GLU A 734 -16.96 6.41 -18.80
C GLU A 734 -16.78 7.14 -17.46
N ASN A 735 -17.61 8.16 -17.18
CA ASN A 735 -17.59 8.85 -15.89
C ASN A 735 -18.08 7.96 -14.74
N LEU A 736 -19.08 7.10 -14.95
CA LEU A 736 -19.51 6.12 -13.95
C LEU A 736 -18.37 5.12 -13.65
N VAL A 737 -17.73 4.56 -14.68
CA VAL A 737 -16.59 3.64 -14.55
C VAL A 737 -15.45 4.28 -13.76
N MET A 738 -15.17 5.57 -14.00
CA MET A 738 -14.17 6.30 -13.22
C MET A 738 -14.61 6.51 -11.77
N ALA A 739 -15.89 6.80 -11.52
CA ALA A 739 -16.42 6.99 -10.18
C ALA A 739 -16.39 5.70 -9.34
N THR A 740 -16.59 4.53 -9.97
CA THR A 740 -16.70 3.24 -9.27
C THR A 740 -15.36 2.54 -9.01
N HIS A 741 -14.24 3.13 -9.43
CA HIS A 741 -12.91 2.56 -9.20
C HIS A 741 -12.58 2.46 -7.70
N SER A 742 -12.24 1.25 -7.21
CA SER A 742 -12.07 0.95 -5.78
C SER A 742 -10.98 1.79 -5.10
N ASP A 743 -9.84 2.02 -5.78
CA ASP A 743 -8.70 2.78 -5.25
C ASP A 743 -9.02 4.22 -4.84
N TRP A 744 -10.09 4.81 -5.38
CA TRP A 744 -10.48 6.16 -4.95
C TRP A 744 -10.93 6.22 -3.50
N LEU A 745 -11.49 5.11 -3.00
CA LEU A 745 -12.04 5.02 -1.66
C LEU A 745 -11.15 4.18 -0.75
N TRP A 746 -10.28 3.33 -1.31
CA TRP A 746 -9.32 2.53 -0.56
C TRP A 746 -8.35 3.38 0.26
N SER A 747 -7.64 4.32 -0.36
CA SER A 747 -6.52 5.05 0.29
C SER A 747 -6.93 6.05 1.37
N GLY A 748 -8.24 6.34 1.51
CA GLY A 748 -8.73 7.40 2.40
C GLY A 748 -8.31 8.83 2.01
N ASN A 749 -7.65 9.01 0.87
CA ASN A 749 -7.20 10.32 0.42
C ASN A 749 -8.39 11.20 0.01
N LEU A 750 -8.52 12.38 0.61
CA LEU A 750 -9.63 13.29 0.35
C LEU A 750 -9.74 13.73 -1.12
N ASN A 751 -8.62 13.89 -1.84
CA ASN A 751 -8.65 14.25 -3.26
C ASN A 751 -9.17 13.11 -4.12
N ASN A 752 -8.86 11.86 -3.74
CA ASN A 752 -9.39 10.67 -4.40
C ASN A 752 -10.90 10.55 -4.19
N MET A 753 -11.37 10.71 -2.94
CA MET A 753 -12.80 10.72 -2.62
C MET A 753 -13.56 11.82 -3.37
N LYS A 754 -13.00 13.04 -3.44
CA LYS A 754 -13.56 14.14 -4.25
C LYS A 754 -13.59 13.80 -5.74
N THR A 755 -12.56 13.12 -6.24
CA THR A 755 -12.54 12.69 -7.64
C THR A 755 -13.69 11.73 -7.94
N ALA A 756 -13.89 10.68 -7.13
CA ALA A 756 -15.01 9.77 -7.28
C ALA A 756 -16.37 10.50 -7.22
N SER A 757 -16.56 11.39 -6.23
CA SER A 757 -17.79 12.19 -6.10
C SER A 757 -18.05 13.06 -7.33
N ASN A 758 -17.03 13.78 -7.81
CA ASN A 758 -17.16 14.67 -8.97
C ASN A 758 -17.46 13.89 -10.26
N GLN A 759 -16.87 12.71 -10.45
CA GLN A 759 -17.16 11.86 -11.61
C GLN A 759 -18.60 11.33 -11.56
N MET A 760 -19.08 10.95 -10.37
CA MET A 760 -20.46 10.52 -10.18
C MET A 760 -21.46 11.65 -10.44
N GLU A 761 -21.17 12.87 -9.97
CA GLU A 761 -21.98 14.07 -10.25
C GLU A 761 -22.04 14.39 -11.75
N LEU A 762 -20.90 14.29 -12.43
CA LEU A 762 -20.82 14.50 -13.88
C LEU A 762 -21.64 13.43 -14.64
N ALA A 763 -21.50 12.16 -14.28
CA ALA A 763 -22.30 11.08 -14.84
C ALA A 763 -23.81 11.33 -14.63
N MET A 764 -24.22 11.81 -13.45
CA MET A 764 -25.63 12.10 -13.19
C MET A 764 -26.16 13.31 -13.98
N LYS A 765 -25.35 14.35 -14.13
CA LYS A 765 -25.71 15.50 -14.96
C LYS A 765 -25.92 15.07 -16.41
N GLN A 766 -24.98 14.30 -16.97
CA GLN A 766 -25.08 13.80 -18.34
C GLN A 766 -26.23 12.80 -18.51
N THR A 767 -26.50 11.98 -17.48
CA THR A 767 -27.66 11.08 -17.48
C THR A 767 -28.97 11.85 -17.69
N ALA A 768 -29.15 12.96 -16.95
CA ALA A 768 -30.34 13.80 -17.10
C ALA A 768 -30.44 14.44 -18.51
N GLU A 769 -29.30 14.87 -19.06
CA GLU A 769 -29.22 15.40 -20.43
C GLU A 769 -29.60 14.35 -21.48
N VAL A 770 -29.10 13.12 -21.36
CA VAL A 770 -29.44 12.01 -22.25
C VAL A 770 -30.94 11.70 -22.18
N TYR A 771 -31.53 11.67 -20.98
CA TYR A 771 -32.98 11.48 -20.83
C TYR A 771 -33.81 12.59 -21.48
N ASP A 772 -33.43 13.85 -21.30
CA ASP A 772 -34.14 14.97 -21.94
C ASP A 772 -34.07 14.87 -23.47
N ILE A 773 -32.90 14.52 -24.01
CA ILE A 773 -32.73 14.30 -25.45
C ILE A 773 -33.61 13.14 -25.91
N LEU A 774 -33.58 11.99 -25.24
CA LEU A 774 -34.42 10.83 -25.59
C LEU A 774 -35.92 11.17 -25.54
N LEU A 775 -36.37 11.94 -24.54
CA LEU A 775 -37.75 12.42 -24.46
C LEU A 775 -38.11 13.36 -25.61
N ASN A 776 -37.18 14.22 -26.04
CA ASN A 776 -37.36 15.09 -27.18
C ASN A 776 -37.38 14.30 -28.51
N VAL A 777 -36.54 13.26 -28.66
CA VAL A 777 -36.60 12.30 -29.79
C VAL A 777 -37.99 11.66 -29.85
N LEU A 778 -38.48 11.11 -28.73
CA LEU A 778 -39.80 10.48 -28.64
C LEU A 778 -40.95 11.44 -28.99
N LYS A 779 -40.85 12.70 -28.54
CA LYS A 779 -41.83 13.76 -28.86
C LYS A 779 -41.65 14.35 -30.26
N ARG A 780 -40.68 13.87 -31.05
CA ARG A 780 -40.31 14.40 -32.37
C ARG A 780 -40.01 15.91 -32.33
N LYS A 781 -39.47 16.38 -31.20
CA LYS A 781 -39.04 17.77 -31.04
C LYS A 781 -37.64 17.94 -31.61
N LYS A 782 -37.36 19.14 -32.11
CA LYS A 782 -36.01 19.50 -32.57
C LYS A 782 -35.04 19.47 -31.39
N ILE A 783 -33.99 18.67 -31.51
CA ILE A 783 -32.90 18.57 -30.53
C ILE A 783 -31.79 19.54 -30.93
N ASN A 784 -31.16 20.16 -29.95
CA ASN A 784 -30.02 21.04 -30.20
C ASN A 784 -28.73 20.22 -30.37
N ILE A 785 -28.51 19.72 -31.58
CA ILE A 785 -27.26 19.02 -31.96
C ILE A 785 -26.30 20.04 -32.58
N PRO A 786 -25.04 20.11 -32.12
CA PRO A 786 -24.02 20.94 -32.77
C PRO A 786 -23.91 20.63 -34.27
N THR A 787 -23.68 21.63 -35.12
CA THR A 787 -23.63 21.42 -36.58
C THR A 787 -22.20 21.15 -37.05
N LEU A 788 -22.06 20.38 -38.14
CA LEU A 788 -20.77 20.16 -38.82
C LEU A 788 -20.03 21.47 -39.10
N ALA A 789 -20.74 22.50 -39.56
CA ALA A 789 -20.15 23.80 -39.89
C ALA A 789 -19.58 24.55 -38.67
N THR A 790 -20.01 24.24 -37.45
CA THR A 790 -19.57 24.92 -36.22
C THR A 790 -18.61 24.08 -35.39
N GLN A 791 -18.50 22.78 -35.68
CA GLN A 791 -17.59 21.88 -34.99
C GLN A 791 -16.16 21.97 -35.55
N GLY A 792 -15.18 21.83 -34.67
CA GLY A 792 -13.76 21.82 -35.04
C GLY A 792 -13.14 23.18 -35.34
N GLU A 793 -11.81 23.16 -35.34
CA GLU A 793 -10.97 24.32 -35.68
C GLU A 793 -10.72 24.36 -37.18
N VAL A 794 -10.74 25.55 -37.78
CA VAL A 794 -10.25 25.73 -39.16
C VAL A 794 -8.76 25.45 -39.19
N VAL A 795 -8.33 24.58 -40.10
CA VAL A 795 -6.93 24.20 -40.28
C VAL A 795 -6.17 25.36 -40.92
N SER A 796 -4.97 25.68 -40.43
CA SER A 796 -4.15 26.76 -41.00
C SER A 796 -3.71 26.43 -42.43
N PRO A 797 -3.37 27.43 -43.27
CA PRO A 797 -2.86 27.18 -44.61
C PRO A 797 -1.66 26.24 -44.65
N GLU A 798 -0.74 26.32 -43.68
CA GLU A 798 0.45 25.46 -43.60
C GLU A 798 0.08 23.99 -43.30
N ASP A 799 -0.85 23.76 -42.36
CA ASP A 799 -1.33 22.42 -42.04
C ASP A 799 -2.19 21.86 -43.19
N LYS A 800 -2.93 22.72 -43.91
CA LYS A 800 -3.66 22.34 -45.12
C LYS A 800 -2.70 21.85 -46.22
N ASP A 801 -1.68 22.63 -46.54
CA ASP A 801 -0.66 22.24 -47.50
C ASP A 801 0.00 20.91 -47.09
N ARG A 802 0.23 20.72 -45.79
CA ARG A 802 0.74 19.46 -45.24
C ARG A 802 -0.21 18.29 -45.48
N TYR A 803 -1.51 18.46 -45.29
CA TYR A 803 -2.53 17.43 -45.51
C TYR A 803 -2.78 17.10 -46.98
N ASP A 804 -2.53 18.05 -47.88
CA ASP A 804 -2.66 17.84 -49.33
C ASP A 804 -1.37 17.27 -49.96
N THR A 805 -0.18 17.56 -49.41
CA THR A 805 1.12 17.19 -50.02
C THR A 805 1.79 15.95 -49.43
N LYS A 806 1.56 15.56 -48.16
CA LYS A 806 2.23 14.42 -47.53
C LYS A 806 1.39 13.13 -47.56
N ILE A 807 1.57 12.32 -48.61
CA ILE A 807 1.35 10.86 -48.55
C ILE A 807 2.73 10.22 -48.30
N LEU A 808 3.33 10.37 -47.11
CA LEU A 808 4.72 9.95 -46.87
C LEU A 808 4.96 9.18 -45.55
N GLY A 809 4.04 8.29 -45.21
CA GLY A 809 4.27 7.24 -44.21
C GLY A 809 3.42 6.01 -44.53
N ASN A 810 3.87 4.81 -44.16
CA ASN A 810 3.06 3.60 -44.28
C ASN A 810 1.67 3.88 -43.66
N PRO A 811 0.56 3.72 -44.41
CA PRO A 811 -0.77 4.02 -43.90
C PRO A 811 -1.03 3.18 -42.66
N PHE A 812 -1.44 3.82 -41.57
CA PHE A 812 -1.94 3.11 -40.41
C PHE A 812 -3.17 2.31 -40.84
N LYS A 813 -3.20 1.01 -40.50
CA LYS A 813 -4.32 0.15 -40.86
C LYS A 813 -5.47 0.38 -39.88
N VAL A 814 -6.44 1.21 -40.29
CA VAL A 814 -7.77 1.19 -39.67
C VAL A 814 -8.41 -0.14 -40.03
N THR A 815 -8.72 -0.95 -39.03
CA THR A 815 -9.32 -2.26 -39.26
C THR A 815 -10.82 -2.19 -39.38
N GLU A 816 -11.42 -1.23 -38.70
CA GLU A 816 -12.85 -1.00 -38.71
C GLU A 816 -13.10 0.50 -38.60
N LEU A 817 -13.90 1.00 -39.52
CA LEU A 817 -14.49 2.31 -39.46
C LEU A 817 -16.00 2.13 -39.45
N THR A 818 -16.65 2.75 -38.48
CA THR A 818 -18.11 2.73 -38.38
C THR A 818 -18.62 4.16 -38.29
N LEU A 819 -19.56 4.48 -39.17
CA LEU A 819 -20.33 5.71 -39.17
C LEU A 819 -21.61 5.48 -38.36
N HIS A 820 -21.91 6.36 -37.41
CA HIS A 820 -23.09 6.27 -36.57
C HIS A 820 -23.98 7.51 -36.77
N PRO A 821 -25.25 7.33 -37.17
CA PRO A 821 -25.82 6.08 -37.69
C PRO A 821 -25.24 5.77 -39.09
N GLU A 822 -25.33 4.52 -39.55
CA GLU A 822 -24.79 4.12 -40.87
C GLU A 822 -25.39 4.93 -42.04
N LYS A 823 -26.61 5.44 -41.87
CA LYS A 823 -27.31 6.32 -42.80
C LYS A 823 -27.73 7.60 -42.05
N PRO A 824 -26.86 8.62 -42.01
CA PRO A 824 -27.16 9.87 -41.30
C PRO A 824 -28.26 10.66 -42.01
N THR A 825 -29.20 11.16 -41.21
CA THR A 825 -30.29 12.08 -41.61
C THR A 825 -30.00 13.50 -41.10
N ALA A 826 -30.81 14.48 -41.49
CA ALA A 826 -30.71 15.85 -40.99
C ALA A 826 -30.87 16.00 -39.45
N ASN A 827 -31.43 14.98 -38.79
CA ASN A 827 -31.65 14.96 -37.35
C ASN A 827 -30.62 14.10 -36.60
N SER A 828 -29.68 13.48 -37.32
CA SER A 828 -28.68 12.59 -36.74
C SER A 828 -27.53 13.34 -36.08
N GLY A 829 -27.05 12.83 -34.95
CA GLY A 829 -25.76 13.19 -34.40
C GLY A 829 -24.70 12.29 -35.00
N ILE A 830 -23.91 12.81 -35.92
CA ILE A 830 -22.94 12.00 -36.64
C ILE A 830 -21.70 11.84 -35.77
N TYR A 831 -21.30 10.60 -35.52
CA TYR A 831 -19.99 10.29 -34.97
C TYR A 831 -19.33 9.11 -35.68
N LEU A 832 -18.01 9.12 -35.67
CA LEU A 832 -17.17 8.09 -36.25
C LEU A 832 -16.46 7.33 -35.14
N THR A 833 -16.42 6.00 -35.28
CA THR A 833 -15.59 5.13 -34.45
C THR A 833 -14.55 4.44 -35.29
N PHE A 834 -13.32 4.42 -34.80
CA PHE A 834 -12.18 3.79 -35.47
C PHE A 834 -11.54 2.77 -34.55
N LYS A 835 -11.37 1.54 -35.04
CA LYS A 835 -10.48 0.56 -34.40
C LYS A 835 -9.09 0.67 -35.02
N VAL A 836 -8.20 1.29 -34.26
CA VAL A 836 -6.78 1.40 -34.63
C VAL A 836 -6.11 0.07 -34.27
N PHE A 837 -5.73 -0.72 -35.28
CA PHE A 837 -5.07 -2.00 -35.08
C PHE A 837 -3.57 -1.80 -34.99
N ASP A 838 -2.95 -2.54 -34.07
CA ASP A 838 -1.61 -2.36 -33.53
C ASP A 838 -1.43 -1.06 -32.72
N PRO A 839 -1.11 -1.13 -31.41
CA PRO A 839 -0.51 -0.02 -30.71
C PRO A 839 0.85 0.27 -31.34
N VAL A 840 0.87 1.09 -32.40
CA VAL A 840 2.09 1.40 -33.12
C VAL A 840 2.96 2.25 -32.20
N GLU A 841 4.15 1.73 -31.92
CA GLU A 841 5.12 2.43 -31.10
C GLU A 841 5.38 3.82 -31.68
N GLY A 842 5.06 4.85 -30.91
CA GLY A 842 5.26 6.25 -31.29
C GLY A 842 4.02 6.99 -31.78
N ILE A 843 2.82 6.42 -31.79
CA ILE A 843 1.58 7.21 -31.90
C ILE A 843 1.35 8.00 -30.60
N ASP A 844 1.02 9.29 -30.73
CA ASP A 844 0.49 10.07 -29.62
C ASP A 844 -1.05 10.03 -29.64
N TYR A 845 -1.64 9.14 -28.86
CA TYR A 845 -3.10 9.00 -28.75
C TYR A 845 -3.79 10.24 -28.20
N ASN A 846 -3.04 11.23 -27.69
CA ASN A 846 -3.58 12.50 -27.23
C ASN A 846 -3.69 13.54 -28.36
N ASN A 847 -3.11 13.24 -29.51
CA ASN A 847 -3.04 14.11 -30.67
C ASN A 847 -3.53 13.37 -31.92
N ILE A 848 -4.67 12.71 -31.77
CA ILE A 848 -5.45 12.16 -32.88
C ILE A 848 -6.47 13.22 -33.30
N TYR A 849 -6.51 13.54 -34.57
CA TYR A 849 -7.46 14.47 -35.14
C TYR A 849 -8.20 13.81 -36.28
N LEU A 850 -9.50 14.04 -36.35
CA LEU A 850 -10.23 13.87 -37.58
C LEU A 850 -10.13 15.17 -38.36
N VAL A 851 -9.60 15.10 -39.57
CA VAL A 851 -9.58 16.22 -40.50
C VAL A 851 -10.68 15.97 -41.51
N TYR A 852 -11.54 16.97 -41.73
CA TYR A 852 -12.69 16.84 -42.61
C TYR A 852 -13.03 18.15 -43.32
N ARG A 853 -13.79 18.05 -44.40
CA ARG A 853 -14.41 19.18 -45.10
C ARG A 853 -15.80 18.78 -45.60
N VAL A 854 -16.68 19.76 -45.73
CA VAL A 854 -18.07 19.56 -46.17
C VAL A 854 -18.25 20.16 -47.56
N ASN A 855 -18.91 19.46 -48.48
CA ASN A 855 -19.26 19.93 -49.83
C ASN A 855 -18.05 20.45 -50.64
N ASN A 856 -16.90 19.78 -50.53
CA ASN A 856 -15.65 20.22 -51.15
C ASN A 856 -15.25 21.67 -50.80
N ALA A 857 -15.66 22.17 -49.62
CA ALA A 857 -15.23 23.48 -49.15
C ALA A 857 -13.69 23.60 -49.18
N PRO A 858 -13.15 24.78 -49.53
CA PRO A 858 -11.70 24.97 -49.64
C PRO A 858 -10.98 24.87 -48.30
N GLU A 859 -11.69 24.96 -47.19
CA GLU A 859 -11.14 24.91 -45.84
C GLU A 859 -11.32 23.52 -45.23
N TYR A 860 -10.22 22.94 -44.73
CA TYR A 860 -10.31 21.79 -43.84
C TYR A 860 -10.63 22.28 -42.42
N ARG A 861 -11.40 21.45 -41.71
CA ARG A 861 -11.59 21.55 -40.27
C ARG A 861 -10.95 20.35 -39.61
N ARG A 862 -10.50 20.54 -38.36
CA ARG A 862 -10.01 19.44 -37.53
C ARG A 862 -10.75 19.38 -36.21
N ILE A 863 -11.11 18.17 -35.78
CA ILE A 863 -11.70 17.88 -34.46
C ILE A 863 -10.79 16.88 -33.78
N ARG A 864 -10.48 17.11 -32.50
CA ARG A 864 -9.72 16.14 -31.72
C ARG A 864 -10.57 14.89 -31.50
N ALA A 865 -10.00 13.73 -31.83
CA ALA A 865 -10.59 12.44 -31.51
C ALA A 865 -10.27 12.04 -30.07
N LYS A 866 -11.19 11.31 -29.43
CA LYS A 866 -11.02 10.77 -28.07
C LYS A 866 -10.79 9.27 -28.16
N LEU A 867 -9.75 8.75 -27.52
CA LEU A 867 -9.64 7.32 -27.27
C LEU A 867 -10.65 6.96 -26.17
N GLY A 868 -11.61 6.12 -26.50
CA GLY A 868 -12.59 5.57 -25.57
C GLY A 868 -12.01 4.46 -24.72
N PHE A 869 -12.74 4.11 -23.65
CA PHE A 869 -12.34 3.02 -22.75
C PHE A 869 -12.40 1.62 -23.40
N ASP A 870 -13.17 1.45 -24.46
CA ASP A 870 -13.16 0.22 -25.28
C ASP A 870 -11.97 0.16 -26.26
N GLY A 871 -11.06 1.15 -26.19
CA GLY A 871 -9.92 1.30 -27.09
C GLY A 871 -10.27 1.79 -28.49
N THR A 872 -11.53 2.16 -28.76
CA THR A 872 -11.92 2.78 -30.02
C THR A 872 -11.60 4.27 -29.99
N VAL A 873 -11.16 4.82 -31.12
CA VAL A 873 -11.04 6.27 -31.30
C VAL A 873 -12.40 6.78 -31.76
N ARG A 874 -12.94 7.79 -31.07
CA ARG A 874 -14.28 8.33 -31.33
C ARG A 874 -14.21 9.82 -31.64
N VAL A 875 -15.01 10.26 -32.62
CA VAL A 875 -15.10 11.67 -33.00
C VAL A 875 -16.56 12.02 -33.26
N PHE A 876 -17.09 12.97 -32.49
CA PHE A 876 -18.40 13.55 -32.76
C PHE A 876 -18.27 14.70 -33.76
N LEU A 877 -18.91 14.56 -34.90
CA LEU A 877 -18.87 15.51 -36.01
C LEU A 877 -20.00 16.56 -35.90
N GLY A 878 -21.13 16.20 -35.29
CA GLY A 878 -22.35 17.03 -35.25
C GLY A 878 -23.40 16.58 -36.26
N ARG A 879 -24.39 17.43 -36.54
CA ARG A 879 -25.39 17.22 -37.59
C ARG A 879 -25.02 17.95 -38.88
N GLY A 880 -25.34 17.36 -40.03
CA GLY A 880 -25.28 18.05 -41.31
C GLY A 880 -26.64 18.27 -41.96
N ASN A 881 -26.63 18.88 -43.13
CA ASN A 881 -27.81 19.11 -43.94
C ASN A 881 -27.97 17.99 -44.98
N ILE A 882 -29.21 17.76 -45.42
CA ILE A 882 -29.49 16.84 -46.53
C ILE A 882 -28.69 17.30 -47.76
N GLY A 883 -27.98 16.36 -48.38
CA GLY A 883 -27.12 16.60 -49.54
C GLY A 883 -25.70 17.05 -49.19
N ASP A 884 -25.34 17.17 -47.91
CA ASP A 884 -23.96 17.41 -47.51
C ASP A 884 -23.10 16.16 -47.80
N THR A 885 -21.97 16.33 -48.48
CA THR A 885 -20.90 15.32 -48.61
C THR A 885 -19.76 15.66 -47.66
N VAL A 886 -19.34 14.71 -46.82
CA VAL A 886 -18.24 14.90 -45.85
C VAL A 886 -17.04 14.08 -46.29
N ASP A 887 -15.97 14.75 -46.72
CA ASP A 887 -14.66 14.13 -46.95
C ASP A 887 -13.85 14.19 -45.65
N TYR A 888 -13.24 13.08 -45.23
CA TYR A 888 -12.46 13.03 -44.00
C TYR A 888 -11.32 12.00 -44.03
N PHE A 889 -10.38 12.18 -43.11
CA PHE A 889 -9.33 11.22 -42.77
C PHE A 889 -8.88 11.43 -41.33
N LEU A 890 -8.36 10.38 -40.70
CA LEU A 890 -7.67 10.51 -39.41
C LEU A 890 -6.23 10.95 -39.64
N TYR A 891 -5.81 11.93 -38.84
CA TYR A 891 -4.44 12.40 -38.74
C TYR A 891 -3.90 12.03 -37.35
N LEU A 892 -2.81 11.27 -37.35
CA LEU A 892 -2.13 10.76 -36.17
C LEU A 892 -0.76 11.44 -36.06
N ARG A 893 -0.57 12.25 -35.02
CA ARG A 893 0.74 12.84 -34.74
C ARG A 893 1.61 11.82 -34.01
N SER A 894 2.83 11.61 -34.49
CA SER A 894 3.81 10.76 -33.79
C SER A 894 4.70 11.55 -32.85
N THR A 895 5.06 10.93 -31.73
CA THR A 895 6.07 11.43 -30.79
C THR A 895 7.48 11.42 -31.37
N LYS A 896 7.77 10.59 -32.39
CA LYS A 896 9.07 10.48 -33.07
C LYS A 896 9.09 11.17 -34.45
N GLY A 897 8.13 12.08 -34.71
CA GLY A 897 8.06 12.86 -35.95
C GLY A 897 7.53 12.13 -37.19
N LYS A 898 7.14 10.86 -37.09
CA LYS A 898 6.51 10.09 -38.18
C LYS A 898 5.00 10.23 -38.16
N GLU A 899 4.48 11.23 -38.86
CA GLU A 899 3.03 11.39 -38.99
C GLU A 899 2.44 10.29 -39.86
N GLY A 900 1.16 9.98 -39.65
CA GLY A 900 0.42 9.19 -40.61
C GLY A 900 -1.02 9.65 -40.73
N ILE A 901 -1.54 9.38 -41.91
CA ILE A 901 -2.90 9.66 -42.30
C ILE A 901 -3.56 8.35 -42.73
N THR A 902 -4.85 8.23 -42.46
CA THR A 902 -5.65 7.16 -43.07
C THR A 902 -5.97 7.51 -44.52
N PRO A 903 -6.38 6.53 -45.34
CA PRO A 903 -7.00 6.84 -46.63
C PRO A 903 -8.12 7.88 -46.46
N ARG A 904 -8.25 8.78 -47.44
CA ARG A 904 -9.38 9.70 -47.52
C ARG A 904 -10.65 8.90 -47.76
N MET A 905 -11.67 9.19 -46.98
CA MET A 905 -12.98 8.54 -47.02
C MET A 905 -14.05 9.63 -47.16
N SER A 906 -15.21 9.26 -47.68
CA SER A 906 -16.33 10.17 -47.81
C SER A 906 -17.65 9.48 -47.46
N PHE A 907 -18.62 10.26 -46.97
CA PHE A 907 -20.02 9.83 -46.84
C PHE A 907 -20.96 10.98 -47.18
N ASP A 908 -22.17 10.64 -47.63
CA ASP A 908 -23.23 11.59 -47.94
C ASP A 908 -24.31 11.58 -46.85
N ILE A 909 -24.91 12.73 -46.59
CA ILE A 909 -26.05 12.88 -45.68
C ILE A 909 -27.33 12.80 -46.51
N THR A 910 -28.10 11.74 -46.27
CA THR A 910 -29.31 11.42 -47.02
C THR A 910 -30.56 11.92 -46.29
N GLU A 911 -31.72 11.87 -46.96
CA GLU A 911 -33.02 12.21 -46.36
C GLU A 911 -33.38 11.34 -45.15
#